data_AF-A0A654JSG0-F1
#
_entry.id   AF-A0A654JSG0-F1
#
_cell.length_a   1.000
_cell.length_b   1.000
_cell.length_c   1.000
_cell.angle_alpha   90.00
_cell.angle_beta   90.00
_cell.angle_gamma   90.00
#
_symmetry.space_group_name_H-M   'P 1'
#
loop_
_entity.id
_entity.type
_entity.pdbx_description
1 polymer ?
#
loop_
_entity_poly.entity_id
_entity_poly.type
_entity_poly.pdbx_seq_one_letter_code
_entity_poly.pdbx_strand_id
1 'polypeptide(L)'
;WMAWFIKQFSFLFISIILMVALFKIPFNSTAAGDRYSVLTFTPCSVLLFFMVLFVIASLAFCFMVSVFFTRANTAASFMGLAWFSTYSVFMLTQVLYEDISLTTKLLLSLISNTAMGYAFQMIIMCEGTSKGLQWHDFFSPVSYHDQYQPGHVALMLVLDAILYMLIAMYIEKIRPGLYGVPLPWYFPFTKSFWRPNKKRTAAITKKDGADLEYNDVLLKVIHDEEPKGVPMGVNIQNLTKIYKGRKKAVDNLNLRMYENEITVLLGHNGAGKTTTISMLTGMVPPTSGSAMINGYNIVNETELARKSLGICPQHNVLFPDLTVAEHIIFYSRLKGVPSKKLKAEVDHFVKLLELEEKRNVVSSNLSGGQRRRLSVGAAMCGSSRVVLLDEPTSGLDPAGRRALWDLLQKEKKGRTMILTTHFMDEADVLGDRIAIMSGGRLQCVGTPYFLKKHYGIGYKITIVKGDNCNVEAVTQFFKGYVPDVKENTNIETLQHRLQDNNSEGRQPQRGGGHAVLKAYVPDVKENTDIGSELTYILPNEHVSKFPDMLKEFEERKESLHVSSYGLSVTSLEEVFMKAGAEDNEITSAKKNNYIGLHNDIAIVPMERNNHLNNFVEAEPLQKVRGFKLLKNHIKAMFLKLAYNTTRNKLSAFIQFVTPIINITISVVIARSWKFISQLPPLTLSLESGFKDTQTLISQGANLSDSTIEAQAMRAFKDYFKTSTYPGMNLVDIGTMDLGKFYMKLSRDNLARVQYENLMGATFAPNQITGWFSNYGYHDAAISLAHVNDAIMRAVSPGSTLTIINHPLPYAIENLVRVMATGSSMGFQFAFNIGFCMAFVTSFLVLFVIKERISGAKLLQRVSGVRPAVMWGTAFIWDWIWLFLVYLCIVLTLACFQENTLSTPEELGRVLLVLMVFSLATIPLHYLASFYFEAAATGFSKMCFLNIFCGCMPFLITEVLRLPEVGSPYYAHLFDWIFSPLPIYCISRSFRDMSVSSFSMMACDGLCEQYLNCANCTRHTICTQLHISVCCIEDDPFLKWDEPGIGRYLFMMSVVGVTGLVILLIKEYELINKV
;
A
#
# COMPACT_ATOMS: atom_id res chain seq x y z
N TRP A 1 3.19 -4.47 16.67
CA TRP A 1 4.05 -3.28 16.54
C TRP A 1 5.43 -3.46 17.16
N MET A 2 5.57 -3.65 18.48
CA MET A 2 6.88 -3.69 19.12
C MET A 2 7.87 -4.72 18.54
N ALA A 3 7.42 -5.96 18.29
CA ALA A 3 8.29 -6.96 17.64
C ALA A 3 8.76 -6.55 16.23
N TRP A 4 7.88 -5.93 15.44
CA TRP A 4 8.23 -5.40 14.11
C TRP A 4 9.18 -4.22 14.22
N PHE A 5 8.97 -3.32 15.18
CA PHE A 5 9.86 -2.20 15.45
C PHE A 5 11.27 -2.69 15.76
N ILE A 6 11.41 -3.60 16.72
CA ILE A 6 12.71 -4.14 17.15
C ILE A 6 13.41 -4.81 15.96
N LYS A 7 12.71 -5.67 15.21
CA LYS A 7 13.29 -6.34 14.04
C LYS A 7 13.83 -5.35 13.01
N GLN A 8 13.05 -4.33 12.65
CA GLN A 8 13.46 -3.36 11.64
C GLN A 8 14.53 -2.38 12.15
N PHE A 9 14.42 -1.96 13.41
CA PHE A 9 15.42 -1.15 14.07
C PHE A 9 16.78 -1.86 14.09
N SER A 10 16.83 -3.15 14.44
CA SER A 10 18.10 -3.91 14.44
C SER A 10 18.78 -3.95 13.07
N PHE A 11 18.02 -4.09 11.97
CA PHE A 11 18.60 -4.04 10.63
C PHE A 11 19.14 -2.65 10.27
N LEU A 12 18.37 -1.59 10.55
CA LEU A 12 18.78 -0.23 10.26
C LEU A 12 19.93 0.26 11.15
N PHE A 13 20.02 -0.25 12.38
CA PHE A 13 21.10 0.07 13.31
C PHE A 13 22.47 -0.39 12.78
N ILE A 14 22.52 -1.55 12.13
CA ILE A 14 23.75 -2.03 11.46
C ILE A 14 24.15 -1.05 10.35
N SER A 15 23.20 -0.61 9.53
CA SER A 15 23.45 0.39 8.48
C SER A 15 23.93 1.73 9.04
N ILE A 16 23.37 2.18 10.17
CA ILE A 16 23.82 3.41 10.85
C ILE A 16 25.29 3.27 11.27
N ILE A 17 25.67 2.16 11.90
CA ILE A 17 27.06 1.93 12.34
C ILE A 17 28.02 2.03 11.15
N LEU A 18 27.66 1.41 10.02
CA LEU A 18 28.45 1.49 8.79
C LEU A 18 28.56 2.92 8.26
N MET A 19 27.47 3.70 8.26
CA MET A 19 27.51 5.10 7.85
C MET A 19 28.37 5.96 8.78
N VAL A 20 28.24 5.78 10.10
CA VAL A 20 29.07 6.51 11.09
C VAL A 20 30.56 6.19 10.87
N ALA A 21 30.87 4.91 10.62
CA ALA A 21 32.23 4.49 10.30
C ALA A 21 32.75 5.18 9.02
N LEU A 22 31.94 5.21 7.95
CA LEU A 22 32.33 5.88 6.71
C LEU A 22 32.60 7.38 6.88
N PHE A 23 31.81 8.10 7.68
CA PHE A 23 32.06 9.52 7.96
C PHE A 23 33.34 9.79 8.76
N LYS A 24 33.84 8.77 9.48
CA LYS A 24 34.98 8.87 10.39
C LYS A 24 36.26 8.24 9.85
N ILE A 25 36.19 7.45 8.79
CA ILE A 25 37.38 6.93 8.13
C ILE A 25 38.12 8.11 7.46
N PRO A 26 39.43 8.30 7.75
CA PRO A 26 40.20 9.32 7.09
C PRO A 26 40.57 8.88 5.67
N PHE A 27 40.01 9.55 4.67
CA PHE A 27 40.30 9.29 3.26
C PHE A 27 41.46 10.15 2.72
N ASN A 28 41.66 11.36 3.27
CA ASN A 28 42.69 12.29 2.83
C ASN A 28 43.74 12.54 3.93
N SER A 29 44.99 12.68 3.52
CA SER A 29 46.10 13.09 4.37
C SER A 29 46.73 14.35 3.81
N THR A 30 47.05 15.33 4.67
CA THR A 30 47.82 16.51 4.25
C THR A 30 49.29 16.15 4.02
N ALA A 31 50.02 17.05 3.35
CA ALA A 31 51.48 16.94 3.19
C ALA A 31 52.24 16.88 4.53
N ALA A 32 51.63 17.34 5.63
CA ALA A 32 52.15 17.28 7.00
C ALA A 32 51.86 15.93 7.71
N GLY A 33 51.10 15.01 7.09
CA GLY A 33 50.75 13.70 7.65
C GLY A 33 49.44 13.66 8.45
N ASP A 34 48.77 14.80 8.64
CA ASP A 34 47.50 14.85 9.37
C ASP A 34 46.38 14.25 8.52
N ARG A 35 45.68 13.28 9.12
CA ARG A 35 44.59 12.51 8.50
C ARG A 35 43.25 13.18 8.78
N TYR A 36 42.53 13.55 7.73
CA TYR A 36 41.22 14.18 7.82
C TYR A 36 40.14 13.21 7.35
N SER A 37 39.09 13.10 8.17
CA SER A 37 37.84 12.41 7.84
C SER A 37 36.78 13.44 7.43
N VAL A 38 35.66 12.99 6.86
CA VAL A 38 34.57 13.88 6.45
C VAL A 38 34.05 14.70 7.64
N LEU A 39 33.92 14.06 8.81
CA LEU A 39 33.62 14.72 10.08
C LEU A 39 34.72 14.35 11.07
N THR A 40 35.74 15.20 11.20
CA THR A 40 36.94 14.96 12.00
C THR A 40 36.71 15.31 13.48
N PHE A 41 36.18 16.47 13.78
CA PHE A 41 36.10 17.05 15.13
C PHE A 41 34.84 16.60 15.91
N THR A 42 33.71 16.41 15.24
CA THR A 42 32.45 15.99 15.89
C THR A 42 32.54 14.54 16.41
N PRO A 43 32.30 14.25 17.70
CA PRO A 43 32.46 12.89 18.25
C PRO A 43 31.45 11.89 17.67
N CYS A 44 31.89 10.64 17.47
CA CYS A 44 31.05 9.56 16.90
C CYS A 44 29.73 9.35 17.66
N SER A 45 29.73 9.58 18.97
CA SER A 45 28.55 9.44 19.83
C SER A 45 27.42 10.41 19.47
N VAL A 46 27.75 11.67 19.12
CA VAL A 46 26.75 12.69 18.77
C VAL A 46 26.11 12.32 17.43
N LEU A 47 26.92 11.89 16.46
CA LEU A 47 26.44 11.46 15.15
C LEU A 47 25.57 10.20 15.24
N LEU A 48 25.99 9.21 16.04
CA LEU A 48 25.21 8.01 16.31
C LEU A 48 23.86 8.36 16.97
N PHE A 49 23.85 9.30 17.92
CA PHE A 49 22.64 9.71 18.64
C PHE A 49 21.58 10.31 17.70
N PHE A 50 21.95 11.28 16.85
CA PHE A 50 21.00 11.86 15.88
C PHE A 50 20.51 10.83 14.86
N MET A 51 21.39 9.96 14.36
CA MET A 51 21.03 8.87 13.43
C MET A 51 20.03 7.88 14.02
N VAL A 52 20.24 7.48 15.28
CA VAL A 52 19.33 6.56 15.97
C VAL A 52 17.96 7.21 16.18
N LEU A 53 17.91 8.47 16.64
CA LEU A 53 16.65 9.20 16.80
C LEU A 53 15.89 9.33 15.47
N PHE A 54 16.59 9.64 14.38
CA PHE A 54 16.01 9.72 13.06
C PHE A 54 15.43 8.39 12.59
N VAL A 55 16.12 7.26 12.82
CA VAL A 55 15.59 5.93 12.47
C VAL A 55 14.36 5.60 13.30
N ILE A 56 14.34 5.92 14.60
CA ILE A 56 13.17 5.73 15.45
C ILE A 56 11.97 6.54 14.92
N ALA A 57 12.17 7.82 14.62
CA ALA A 57 11.13 8.70 14.06
C ALA A 57 10.65 8.21 12.68
N SER A 58 11.58 7.79 11.82
CA SER A 58 11.27 7.28 10.47
C SER A 58 10.46 5.97 10.51
N LEU A 59 10.80 5.06 11.43
CA LEU A 59 10.04 3.83 11.64
C LEU A 59 8.63 4.13 12.18
N ALA A 60 8.51 5.06 13.12
CA ALA A 60 7.22 5.53 13.63
C ALA A 60 6.37 6.17 12.52
N PHE A 61 6.97 6.98 11.65
CA PHE A 61 6.31 7.55 10.47
C PHE A 61 5.79 6.46 9.52
N CYS A 62 6.62 5.46 9.21
CA CYS A 62 6.20 4.31 8.38
C CYS A 62 5.00 3.57 8.99
N PHE A 63 4.99 3.39 10.30
CA PHE A 63 3.89 2.76 11.01
C PHE A 63 2.61 3.59 10.96
N MET A 64 2.70 4.91 11.19
CA MET A 64 1.57 5.82 11.04
C MET A 64 0.93 5.72 9.66
N VAL A 65 1.74 5.79 8.59
CA VAL A 65 1.23 5.74 7.22
C VAL A 65 0.61 4.37 6.90
N SER A 66 1.20 3.28 7.40
CA SER A 66 0.72 1.92 7.09
C SER A 66 -0.74 1.66 7.49
N VAL A 67 -1.22 2.30 8.56
CA VAL A 67 -2.60 2.10 9.07
C VAL A 67 -3.66 2.72 8.15
N PHE A 68 -3.30 3.71 7.33
CA PHE A 68 -4.25 4.33 6.39
C PHE A 68 -4.56 3.47 5.16
N PHE A 69 -3.73 2.47 4.87
CA PHE A 69 -3.83 1.69 3.65
C PHE A 69 -4.20 0.23 3.94
N THR A 70 -5.22 -0.27 3.23
CA THR A 70 -5.61 -1.68 3.29
C THR A 70 -4.86 -2.55 2.28
N ARG A 71 -4.26 -1.94 1.25
CA ARG A 71 -3.52 -2.63 0.19
C ARG A 71 -2.05 -2.23 0.23
N ALA A 72 -1.17 -3.22 0.23
CA ALA A 72 0.28 -3.01 0.28
C ALA A 72 0.80 -2.19 -0.91
N ASN A 73 0.28 -2.41 -2.12
CA ASN A 73 0.74 -1.71 -3.33
C ASN A 73 0.52 -0.20 -3.23
N THR A 74 -0.66 0.22 -2.78
CA THR A 74 -0.99 1.65 -2.65
C THR A 74 -0.19 2.31 -1.53
N ALA A 75 0.06 1.58 -0.44
CA ALA A 75 0.90 2.06 0.65
C ALA A 75 2.34 2.29 0.18
N ALA A 76 2.93 1.31 -0.52
CA ALA A 76 4.30 1.40 -1.01
C ALA A 76 4.48 2.54 -2.01
N SER A 77 3.53 2.74 -2.93
CA SER A 77 3.55 3.87 -3.86
C SER A 77 3.48 5.22 -3.15
N PHE A 78 2.53 5.38 -2.21
CA PHE A 78 2.38 6.64 -1.48
C PHE A 78 3.61 6.96 -0.60
N MET A 79 4.19 5.95 0.05
CA MET A 79 5.37 6.13 0.91
C MET A 79 6.57 6.70 0.16
N GLY A 80 6.83 6.24 -1.08
CA GLY A 80 7.91 6.78 -1.89
C GLY A 80 7.74 8.27 -2.20
N LEU A 81 6.52 8.67 -2.58
CA LEU A 81 6.18 10.08 -2.82
C LEU A 81 6.29 10.92 -1.54
N ALA A 82 5.75 10.42 -0.43
CA ALA A 82 5.76 11.12 0.86
C ALA A 82 7.20 11.34 1.36
N TRP A 83 8.09 10.36 1.21
CA TRP A 83 9.50 10.50 1.59
C TRP A 83 10.22 11.55 0.74
N PHE A 84 10.02 11.55 -0.58
CA PHE A 84 10.62 12.56 -1.45
C PHE A 84 10.06 13.97 -1.19
N SER A 85 8.75 14.08 -1.01
CA SER A 85 8.09 15.36 -0.69
C SER A 85 8.61 15.95 0.61
N THR A 86 8.85 15.13 1.63
CA THR A 86 9.37 15.58 2.92
C THR A 86 10.84 15.99 2.83
N TYR A 87 11.66 15.29 2.03
CA TYR A 87 13.04 15.71 1.76
C TYR A 87 13.12 17.02 0.97
N SER A 88 12.22 17.22 0.00
CA SER A 88 12.19 18.44 -0.81
C SER A 88 11.91 19.70 0.01
N VAL A 89 11.13 19.59 1.08
CA VAL A 89 10.89 20.70 2.02
C VAL A 89 12.21 21.16 2.65
N PHE A 90 13.07 20.22 3.07
CA PHE A 90 14.39 20.55 3.61
C PHE A 90 15.24 21.34 2.61
N MET A 91 15.34 20.86 1.37
CA MET A 91 16.13 21.50 0.31
C MET A 91 15.73 22.96 0.08
N LEU A 92 14.43 23.28 0.17
CA LEU A 92 13.93 24.64 0.08
C LEU A 92 14.27 25.47 1.31
N THR A 93 14.08 24.90 2.49
CA THR A 93 14.31 25.61 3.76
C THR A 93 15.79 25.86 4.05
N GLN A 94 16.69 25.05 3.48
CA GLN A 94 18.13 25.25 3.61
C GLN A 94 18.57 26.60 3.02
N VAL A 95 17.97 27.01 1.89
CA VAL A 95 18.27 28.29 1.23
C VAL A 95 17.78 29.48 2.05
N LEU A 96 16.63 29.33 2.70
CA LEU A 96 15.97 30.37 3.49
C LEU A 96 16.30 30.27 4.99
N TYR A 97 17.32 29.50 5.37
CA TYR A 97 17.56 29.11 6.76
C TYR A 97 17.70 30.30 7.70
N GLU A 98 18.35 31.38 7.25
CA GLU A 98 18.59 32.58 8.07
C GLU A 98 17.37 33.51 8.18
N ASP A 99 16.46 33.46 7.19
CA ASP A 99 15.27 34.33 7.13
C ASP A 99 14.06 33.74 7.88
N ILE A 100 14.08 32.43 8.15
CA ILE A 100 12.94 31.72 8.77
C ILE A 100 12.94 31.90 10.30
N SER A 101 11.76 32.22 10.86
CA SER A 101 11.58 32.32 12.31
C SER A 101 11.76 30.99 13.06
N LEU A 102 12.14 31.07 14.35
CA LEU A 102 12.30 29.90 15.22
C LEU A 102 11.05 29.00 15.25
N THR A 103 9.86 29.59 15.36
CA THR A 103 8.59 28.84 15.39
C THR A 103 8.36 28.06 14.11
N THR A 104 8.70 28.65 12.96
CA THR A 104 8.57 28.00 11.66
C THR A 104 9.59 26.88 11.51
N LYS A 105 10.84 27.07 11.97
CA LYS A 105 11.86 26.01 12.03
C LYS A 105 11.39 24.83 12.88
N LEU A 106 10.82 25.09 14.06
CA LEU A 106 10.28 24.07 14.96
C LEU A 106 9.11 23.30 14.34
N LEU A 107 8.17 23.99 13.68
CA LEU A 107 7.05 23.34 12.98
C LEU A 107 7.51 22.50 11.79
N LEU A 108 8.47 23.00 11.00
CA LEU A 108 9.06 22.25 9.89
C LEU A 108 9.86 21.04 10.38
N SER A 109 10.37 21.09 11.61
CA SER A 109 11.06 19.97 12.27
C SER A 109 10.12 18.84 12.68
N LEU A 110 8.78 19.02 12.63
CA LEU A 110 7.83 17.91 12.75
C LEU A 110 7.84 16.96 11.54
N ILE A 111 8.58 17.35 10.50
CA ILE A 111 8.93 16.50 9.37
C ILE A 111 10.31 15.93 9.66
N SER A 112 10.37 14.66 10.07
CA SER A 112 11.62 13.98 10.45
C SER A 112 12.79 14.15 9.48
N ASN A 113 12.54 14.15 8.15
CA ASN A 113 13.56 14.41 7.13
C ASN A 113 14.15 15.84 7.23
N THR A 114 13.31 16.84 7.48
CA THR A 114 13.73 18.24 7.65
C THR A 114 14.48 18.46 8.96
N ALA A 115 14.01 17.87 10.05
CA ALA A 115 14.73 17.89 11.32
C ALA A 115 16.14 17.30 11.18
N MET A 116 16.26 16.15 10.51
CA MET A 116 17.57 15.54 10.27
C MET A 116 18.45 16.40 9.37
N GLY A 117 17.89 17.02 8.34
CA GLY A 117 18.61 17.97 7.49
C GLY A 117 19.18 19.15 8.27
N TYR A 118 18.38 19.77 9.16
CA TYR A 118 18.88 20.82 10.05
C TYR A 118 19.94 20.33 11.03
N ALA A 119 19.79 19.13 11.61
CA ALA A 119 20.83 18.55 12.46
C ALA A 119 22.17 18.45 11.73
N PHE A 120 22.15 17.94 10.50
CA PHE A 120 23.35 17.82 9.66
C PHE A 120 23.92 19.17 9.26
N GLN A 121 23.08 20.14 8.90
CA GLN A 121 23.53 21.50 8.60
C GLN A 121 24.26 22.12 9.80
N MET A 122 23.73 21.96 11.01
CA MET A 122 24.37 22.44 12.24
C MET A 122 25.68 21.71 12.55
N ILE A 123 25.72 20.38 12.36
CA ILE A 123 26.95 19.60 12.52
C ILE A 123 28.04 20.11 11.55
N ILE A 124 27.69 20.33 10.28
CA ILE A 124 28.61 20.85 9.26
C ILE A 124 29.10 22.26 9.63
N MET A 125 28.23 23.13 10.13
CA MET A 125 28.62 24.47 10.59
C MET A 125 29.62 24.41 11.76
N CYS A 126 29.35 23.58 12.77
CA CYS A 126 30.29 23.40 13.89
C CYS A 126 31.61 22.74 13.44
N GLU A 127 31.56 21.81 12.49
CA GLU A 127 32.74 21.18 11.91
C GLU A 127 33.62 22.20 11.17
N GLY A 128 33.00 23.14 10.43
CA GLY A 128 33.69 24.24 9.76
C GLY A 128 34.45 25.18 10.71
N THR A 129 34.00 25.31 11.96
CA THR A 129 34.72 26.06 13.02
C THR A 129 35.90 25.30 13.63
N SER A 130 36.22 24.09 13.14
CA SER A 130 37.27 23.20 13.65
C SER A 130 37.09 22.71 15.10
N LYS A 131 35.95 23.00 15.74
CA LYS A 131 35.58 22.49 17.08
C LYS A 131 34.71 21.22 17.00
N GLY A 132 33.88 21.13 15.96
CA GLY A 132 32.84 20.11 15.83
C GLY A 132 31.71 20.30 16.86
N LEU A 133 30.62 19.55 16.70
CA LEU A 133 29.49 19.63 17.64
C LEU A 133 29.75 18.73 18.87
N GLN A 134 30.17 19.34 19.98
CA GLN A 134 30.42 18.62 21.24
C GLN A 134 29.16 18.51 22.12
N TRP A 135 29.13 17.52 23.02
CA TRP A 135 28.00 17.33 23.95
C TRP A 135 27.74 18.53 24.86
N HIS A 136 28.78 19.27 25.26
CA HIS A 136 28.62 20.45 26.11
C HIS A 136 27.98 21.64 25.37
N ASP A 137 28.08 21.67 24.03
CA ASP A 137 27.51 22.72 23.18
C ASP A 137 26.09 22.38 22.67
N PHE A 138 25.52 21.25 23.12
CA PHE A 138 24.29 20.69 22.56
C PHE A 138 23.03 21.58 22.72
N PHE A 139 22.96 22.35 23.81
CA PHE A 139 21.92 23.36 24.07
C PHE A 139 22.47 24.79 24.00
N SER A 140 23.52 24.99 23.20
CA SER A 140 24.06 26.30 22.90
C SER A 140 23.71 26.70 21.46
N PRO A 141 23.50 28.00 21.18
CA PRO A 141 23.25 28.45 19.82
C PRO A 141 24.49 28.22 18.95
N VAL A 142 24.30 27.60 17.79
CA VAL A 142 25.37 27.30 16.82
C VAL A 142 25.77 28.55 16.05
N SER A 143 24.79 29.41 15.76
CA SER A 143 25.01 30.73 15.17
C SER A 143 24.59 31.79 16.18
N TYR A 144 25.35 32.88 16.26
CA TYR A 144 25.08 33.99 17.20
C TYR A 144 23.71 34.64 16.95
N HIS A 145 23.25 34.63 15.69
CA HIS A 145 21.99 35.25 15.28
C HIS A 145 20.80 34.29 15.26
N ASP A 146 21.00 32.99 15.53
CA ASP A 146 19.93 31.98 15.49
C ASP A 146 19.72 31.33 16.86
N GLN A 147 18.47 31.38 17.35
CA GLN A 147 18.08 30.75 18.62
C GLN A 147 17.76 29.27 18.46
N TYR A 148 17.78 28.74 17.23
CA TYR A 148 17.57 27.33 16.98
C TYR A 148 18.82 26.51 17.36
N GLN A 149 18.65 25.52 18.24
CA GLN A 149 19.73 24.77 18.88
C GLN A 149 19.65 23.29 18.50
N PRO A 150 20.78 22.55 18.49
CA PRO A 150 20.80 21.11 18.22
C PRO A 150 19.87 20.30 19.13
N GLY A 151 19.77 20.71 20.41
CA GLY A 151 18.85 20.10 21.37
C GLY A 151 17.37 20.25 21.01
N HIS A 152 16.97 21.36 20.39
CA HIS A 152 15.60 21.52 19.89
C HIS A 152 15.28 20.51 18.79
N VAL A 153 16.23 20.23 17.89
CA VAL A 153 16.08 19.24 16.82
C VAL A 153 15.87 17.84 17.40
N ALA A 154 16.70 17.44 18.38
CA ALA A 154 16.59 16.13 19.02
C ALA A 154 15.27 15.95 19.79
N LEU A 155 14.81 16.99 20.49
CA LEU A 155 13.51 16.99 21.17
C LEU A 155 12.36 16.84 20.17
N MET A 156 12.43 17.51 19.01
CA MET A 156 11.42 17.38 17.96
C MET A 156 11.40 15.98 17.33
N LEU A 157 12.55 15.35 17.08
CA LEU A 157 12.59 13.96 16.58
C LEU A 157 11.96 12.96 17.57
N VAL A 158 12.15 13.17 18.88
CA VAL A 158 11.49 12.35 19.90
C VAL A 158 9.98 12.59 19.93
N LEU A 159 9.57 13.86 19.84
CA LEU A 159 8.16 14.23 19.75
C LEU A 159 7.47 13.61 18.53
N ASP A 160 8.12 13.64 17.37
CA ASP A 160 7.66 13.02 16.13
C ASP A 160 7.44 11.52 16.30
N ALA A 161 8.43 10.81 16.87
CA ALA A 161 8.32 9.37 17.11
C ALA A 161 7.11 9.03 17.99
N ILE A 162 6.87 9.80 19.06
CA ILE A 162 5.73 9.61 19.96
C ILE A 162 4.42 9.92 19.23
N LEU A 163 4.35 11.06 18.54
CA LEU A 163 3.14 11.53 17.86
C LEU A 163 2.72 10.57 16.75
N TYR A 164 3.66 10.14 15.90
CA TYR A 164 3.39 9.18 14.83
C TYR A 164 2.92 7.83 15.40
N MET A 165 3.53 7.33 16.49
CA MET A 165 3.09 6.09 17.14
C MET A 165 1.71 6.20 17.77
N LEU A 166 1.39 7.32 18.43
CA LEU A 166 0.07 7.57 18.99
C LEU A 166 -1.01 7.60 17.90
N ILE A 167 -0.74 8.28 16.78
CA ILE A 167 -1.64 8.30 15.62
C ILE A 167 -1.84 6.89 15.07
N ALA A 168 -0.76 6.11 14.91
CA ALA A 168 -0.85 4.73 14.42
C ALA A 168 -1.77 3.87 15.30
N MET A 169 -1.55 3.90 16.62
CA MET A 169 -2.36 3.12 17.58
C MET A 169 -3.82 3.59 17.65
N TYR A 170 -4.06 4.90 17.54
CA TYR A 170 -5.40 5.47 17.57
C TYR A 170 -6.23 5.07 16.33
N ILE A 171 -5.65 5.21 15.14
CA ILE A 171 -6.36 4.92 13.88
C ILE A 171 -6.63 3.41 13.75
N GLU A 172 -5.72 2.55 14.21
CA GLU A 172 -5.91 1.10 14.15
C GLU A 172 -7.15 0.65 14.93
N LYS A 173 -7.43 1.29 16.08
CA LYS A 173 -8.60 0.98 16.90
C LYS A 173 -9.92 1.51 16.31
N ILE A 174 -9.89 2.64 15.61
CA ILE A 174 -11.07 3.22 14.95
C ILE A 174 -11.37 2.50 13.65
N ARG A 175 -10.33 2.11 12.90
CA ARG A 175 -10.42 1.48 11.60
C ARG A 175 -9.58 0.19 11.58
N PRO A 176 -10.02 -0.88 12.26
CA PRO A 176 -9.34 -2.17 12.23
C PRO A 176 -9.55 -2.85 10.88
N GLY A 177 -8.79 -2.40 9.86
CA GLY A 177 -8.63 -3.01 8.53
C GLY A 177 -9.83 -3.82 8.00
N LEU A 178 -9.56 -5.08 7.66
CA LEU A 178 -10.54 -6.06 7.17
C LEU A 178 -11.19 -6.89 8.30
N TYR A 179 -10.52 -6.97 9.45
CA TYR A 179 -10.90 -7.83 10.57
C TYR A 179 -10.80 -7.05 11.87
N GLY A 180 -11.81 -7.18 12.72
CA GLY A 180 -11.86 -6.54 14.03
C GLY A 180 -13.10 -5.68 14.21
N VAL A 181 -13.41 -5.38 15.47
CA VAL A 181 -14.56 -4.56 15.85
C VAL A 181 -14.10 -3.12 16.01
N PRO A 182 -14.57 -2.16 15.17
CA PRO A 182 -14.17 -0.76 15.29
C PRO A 182 -14.69 -0.17 16.60
N LEU A 183 -13.83 0.55 17.31
CA LEU A 183 -14.23 1.36 18.44
C LEU A 183 -14.74 2.73 17.96
N PRO A 184 -15.68 3.37 18.69
CA PRO A 184 -16.12 4.72 18.36
C PRO A 184 -14.95 5.71 18.44
N TRP A 185 -14.93 6.76 17.62
CA TRP A 185 -13.82 7.71 17.57
C TRP A 185 -13.49 8.36 18.92
N TYR A 186 -14.49 8.56 19.78
CA TYR A 186 -14.35 9.10 21.12
C TYR A 186 -14.01 8.06 22.20
N PHE A 187 -13.65 6.82 21.84
CA PHE A 187 -13.37 5.75 22.80
C PHE A 187 -12.34 6.11 23.90
N PRO A 188 -11.29 6.92 23.66
CA PRO A 188 -10.35 7.29 24.71
C PRO A 188 -10.98 8.13 25.83
N PHE A 189 -12.12 8.77 25.58
CA PHE A 189 -12.83 9.58 26.57
C PHE A 189 -13.91 8.78 27.33
N THR A 190 -14.08 7.50 27.02
CA THR A 190 -15.11 6.66 27.65
C THR A 190 -14.61 6.04 28.96
N LYS A 191 -15.43 6.11 30.02
CA LYS A 191 -15.11 5.48 31.33
C LYS A 191 -14.91 3.96 31.22
N SER A 192 -15.55 3.32 30.24
CA SER A 192 -15.43 1.88 29.98
C SER A 192 -14.04 1.46 29.48
N PHE A 193 -13.29 2.35 28.82
CA PHE A 193 -11.95 2.05 28.31
C PHE A 193 -10.91 2.02 29.44
N TRP A 194 -10.93 3.05 30.30
CA TRP A 194 -9.97 3.18 31.41
C TRP A 194 -10.27 2.28 32.62
N ARG A 195 -11.53 1.86 32.80
CA ARG A 195 -11.93 0.97 33.88
C ARG A 195 -12.69 -0.25 33.34
N PRO A 196 -12.01 -1.41 33.18
CA PRO A 196 -12.67 -2.66 32.84
C PRO A 196 -13.69 -3.01 33.92
N ASN A 197 -14.95 -3.14 33.55
CA ASN A 197 -16.04 -3.30 34.51
C ASN A 197 -16.05 -4.75 35.06
N LYS A 198 -15.27 -5.02 36.12
CA LYS A 198 -15.13 -6.35 36.76
C LYS A 198 -16.43 -6.93 37.33
N LYS A 199 -17.51 -6.12 37.46
CA LYS A 199 -18.75 -6.53 38.14
C LYS A 199 -19.72 -7.37 37.29
N ARG A 200 -19.49 -7.56 35.99
CA ARG A 200 -20.48 -8.19 35.09
C ARG A 200 -20.36 -9.72 34.98
N THR A 201 -19.23 -10.30 35.38
CA THR A 201 -18.90 -11.73 35.20
C THR A 201 -19.64 -12.65 36.18
N ALA A 202 -20.25 -12.13 37.24
CA ALA A 202 -20.99 -12.91 38.24
C ALA A 202 -22.52 -12.83 38.10
N ALA A 203 -23.05 -12.04 37.15
CA ALA A 203 -24.49 -11.75 37.06
C ALA A 203 -25.28 -12.63 36.06
N ILE A 204 -24.64 -13.62 35.44
CA ILE A 204 -25.26 -14.40 34.35
C ILE A 204 -25.67 -15.82 34.79
N THR A 205 -25.25 -16.28 35.97
CA THR A 205 -25.63 -17.60 36.53
C THR A 205 -27.00 -17.64 37.21
N LYS A 206 -27.79 -16.56 37.19
CA LYS A 206 -29.19 -16.56 37.67
C LYS A 206 -30.06 -15.71 36.76
N LYS A 207 -30.72 -16.31 35.76
CA LYS A 207 -31.85 -15.69 35.06
C LYS A 207 -32.76 -16.74 34.44
N ASP A 208 -33.71 -17.23 35.23
CA ASP A 208 -34.83 -18.07 34.77
C ASP A 208 -35.65 -17.41 33.64
N GLY A 209 -35.55 -16.08 33.46
CA GLY A 209 -36.25 -15.34 32.39
C GLY A 209 -35.61 -15.41 30.99
N ALA A 210 -34.32 -15.75 30.86
CA ALA A 210 -33.67 -15.86 29.53
C ALA A 210 -33.96 -17.19 28.84
N ASP A 211 -34.25 -18.24 29.62
CA ASP A 211 -34.63 -19.55 29.12
C ASP A 211 -36.06 -19.56 28.57
N LEU A 212 -36.99 -18.82 29.21
CA LEU A 212 -38.37 -18.63 28.71
C LEU A 212 -38.41 -17.97 27.32
N GLU A 213 -37.70 -16.87 27.12
CA GLU A 213 -37.68 -16.16 25.82
C GLU A 213 -37.02 -16.99 24.71
N TYR A 214 -35.99 -17.77 25.05
CA TYR A 214 -35.36 -18.70 24.10
C TYR A 214 -36.32 -19.85 23.73
N ASN A 215 -37.00 -20.45 24.71
CA ASN A 215 -37.96 -21.53 24.47
C ASN A 215 -39.13 -21.06 23.60
N ASP A 216 -39.65 -19.84 23.80
CA ASP A 216 -40.71 -19.25 22.98
C ASP A 216 -40.30 -19.03 21.51
N VAL A 217 -39.03 -18.73 21.25
CA VAL A 217 -38.49 -18.58 19.90
C VAL A 217 -38.16 -19.94 19.28
N LEU A 218 -37.62 -20.89 20.07
CA LEU A 218 -37.30 -22.25 19.63
C LEU A 218 -38.56 -23.06 19.31
N LEU A 219 -39.68 -22.81 19.98
CA LEU A 219 -41.00 -23.40 19.68
C LEU A 219 -41.49 -23.10 18.26
N LYS A 220 -40.97 -22.06 17.60
CA LYS A 220 -41.29 -21.72 16.19
C LYS A 220 -40.44 -22.49 15.18
N VAL A 221 -39.46 -23.27 15.64
CA VAL A 221 -38.49 -24.02 14.84
C VAL A 221 -38.62 -25.50 15.19
N ILE A 222 -38.63 -26.38 14.20
CA ILE A 222 -38.66 -27.83 14.44
C ILE A 222 -37.36 -28.23 15.15
N HIS A 223 -37.46 -28.74 16.37
CA HIS A 223 -36.31 -29.06 17.20
C HIS A 223 -36.42 -30.41 17.93
N ASP A 224 -35.28 -31.07 18.11
CA ASP A 224 -35.10 -32.26 18.94
C ASP A 224 -34.91 -31.88 20.42
N GLU A 225 -35.05 -32.85 21.34
CA GLU A 225 -34.90 -32.59 22.77
C GLU A 225 -33.49 -32.05 23.12
N GLU A 226 -33.43 -31.01 23.96
CA GLU A 226 -32.16 -30.48 24.46
C GLU A 226 -31.56 -31.44 25.52
N PRO A 227 -30.23 -31.68 25.49
CA PRO A 227 -29.59 -32.64 26.38
C PRO A 227 -29.55 -32.09 27.80
N LYS A 228 -30.16 -32.82 28.75
CA LYS A 228 -30.25 -32.41 30.15
C LYS A 228 -28.93 -32.68 30.88
N GLY A 229 -28.38 -31.65 31.54
CA GLY A 229 -27.20 -31.77 32.40
C GLY A 229 -25.83 -31.66 31.69
N VAL A 230 -25.80 -31.35 30.38
CA VAL A 230 -24.55 -31.12 29.64
C VAL A 230 -24.24 -29.62 29.62
N PRO A 231 -22.99 -29.19 29.95
CA PRO A 231 -22.63 -27.78 29.90
C PRO A 231 -22.70 -27.23 28.47
N MET A 232 -23.16 -25.97 28.36
CA MET A 232 -23.22 -25.25 27.09
C MET A 232 -21.87 -24.60 26.77
N GLY A 233 -21.29 -24.95 25.62
CA GLY A 233 -20.08 -24.31 25.12
C GLY A 233 -20.36 -22.99 24.41
N VAL A 234 -21.45 -22.93 23.63
CA VAL A 234 -21.86 -21.73 22.88
C VAL A 234 -23.37 -21.50 22.99
N ASN A 235 -23.77 -20.26 23.25
CA ASN A 235 -25.17 -19.83 23.28
C ASN A 235 -25.36 -18.58 22.41
N ILE A 236 -26.19 -18.67 21.39
CA ILE A 236 -26.49 -17.60 20.43
C ILE A 236 -27.89 -17.06 20.71
N GLN A 237 -28.00 -15.74 20.89
CA GLN A 237 -29.27 -15.05 21.16
C GLN A 237 -29.51 -13.91 20.18
N ASN A 238 -30.59 -14.04 19.39
CA ASN A 238 -31.10 -13.04 18.44
C ASN A 238 -30.03 -12.46 17.50
N LEU A 239 -29.05 -13.28 17.09
CA LEU A 239 -27.87 -12.82 16.36
C LEU A 239 -28.22 -12.43 14.93
N THR A 240 -27.91 -11.20 14.54
CA THR A 240 -28.29 -10.62 13.25
C THR A 240 -27.14 -9.87 12.60
N LYS A 241 -26.97 -10.02 11.27
CA LYS A 241 -25.98 -9.28 10.49
C LYS A 241 -26.56 -8.73 9.19
N ILE A 242 -26.37 -7.43 8.98
CA ILE A 242 -26.75 -6.71 7.76
C ILE A 242 -25.49 -6.10 7.14
N TYR A 243 -25.22 -6.40 5.87
CA TYR A 243 -24.09 -5.81 5.11
C TYR A 243 -24.52 -4.56 4.32
N LYS A 244 -23.53 -3.77 3.87
CA LYS A 244 -23.73 -2.58 3.05
C LYS A 244 -24.43 -3.00 1.73
N GLY A 245 -25.70 -2.61 1.58
CA GLY A 245 -26.63 -3.15 0.57
C GLY A 245 -27.95 -3.69 1.14
N ARG A 246 -28.18 -3.57 2.46
CA ARG A 246 -29.42 -3.96 3.19
C ARG A 246 -29.80 -5.45 3.12
N LYS A 247 -28.96 -6.31 2.51
CA LYS A 247 -29.14 -7.76 2.59
C LYS A 247 -28.85 -8.26 4.01
N LYS A 248 -29.85 -8.83 4.65
CA LYS A 248 -29.70 -9.59 5.90
C LYS A 248 -28.99 -10.91 5.58
N ALA A 249 -27.76 -11.07 6.09
CA ALA A 249 -27.00 -12.30 5.89
C ALA A 249 -27.28 -13.34 6.96
N VAL A 250 -27.61 -12.88 8.17
CA VAL A 250 -28.11 -13.69 9.29
C VAL A 250 -29.23 -12.88 9.94
N ASP A 251 -30.37 -13.48 10.21
CA ASP A 251 -31.59 -12.82 10.71
C ASP A 251 -32.12 -13.56 11.94
N ASN A 252 -31.94 -12.96 13.11
CA ASN A 252 -32.46 -13.46 14.39
C ASN A 252 -32.12 -14.93 14.72
N LEU A 253 -30.86 -15.31 14.52
CA LEU A 253 -30.40 -16.68 14.79
C LEU A 253 -30.32 -16.94 16.30
N ASN A 254 -30.95 -18.02 16.75
CA ASN A 254 -30.93 -18.53 18.12
C ASN A 254 -30.51 -20.00 18.08
N LEU A 255 -29.43 -20.36 18.78
CA LEU A 255 -28.88 -21.73 18.75
C LEU A 255 -27.98 -21.98 19.96
N ARG A 256 -28.15 -23.13 20.61
CA ARG A 256 -27.31 -23.63 21.70
C ARG A 256 -26.49 -24.82 21.25
N MET A 257 -25.24 -24.90 21.72
CA MET A 257 -24.28 -25.95 21.38
C MET A 257 -23.61 -26.46 22.67
N TYR A 258 -23.47 -27.77 22.78
CA TYR A 258 -23.12 -28.46 24.02
C TYR A 258 -21.70 -29.04 23.98
N GLU A 259 -21.10 -29.30 25.14
CA GLU A 259 -19.82 -30.00 25.22
C GLU A 259 -19.94 -31.48 24.84
N ASN A 260 -18.88 -32.05 24.25
CA ASN A 260 -18.79 -33.42 23.74
C ASN A 260 -19.62 -33.72 22.48
N GLU A 261 -20.20 -32.71 21.85
CA GLU A 261 -20.99 -32.83 20.62
C GLU A 261 -20.35 -32.07 19.45
N ILE A 262 -20.51 -32.63 18.24
CA ILE A 262 -20.27 -31.94 16.98
C ILE A 262 -21.60 -31.40 16.45
N THR A 263 -21.79 -30.09 16.53
CA THR A 263 -22.94 -29.40 15.93
C THR A 263 -22.61 -28.99 14.50
N VAL A 264 -23.35 -29.54 13.52
CA VAL A 264 -23.17 -29.24 12.10
C VAL A 264 -24.16 -28.19 11.65
N LEU A 265 -23.65 -27.05 11.16
CA LEU A 265 -24.44 -25.99 10.54
C LEU A 265 -24.51 -26.24 9.03
N LEU A 266 -25.63 -26.79 8.58
CA LEU A 266 -25.88 -27.19 7.20
C LEU A 266 -26.68 -26.09 6.46
N GLY A 267 -26.40 -25.87 5.17
CA GLY A 267 -27.12 -24.89 4.38
C GLY A 267 -26.54 -24.72 2.98
N HIS A 268 -27.29 -24.11 2.06
CA HIS A 268 -26.77 -23.79 0.73
C HIS A 268 -25.70 -22.67 0.77
N ASN A 269 -25.03 -22.43 -0.34
CA ASN A 269 -24.11 -21.31 -0.48
C ASN A 269 -24.87 -19.98 -0.37
N GLY A 270 -24.42 -19.11 0.54
CA GLY A 270 -25.12 -17.85 0.84
C GLY A 270 -26.21 -17.92 1.91
N ALA A 271 -26.41 -19.07 2.58
CA ALA A 271 -27.36 -19.22 3.68
C ALA A 271 -26.99 -18.48 4.98
N GLY A 272 -25.76 -17.95 5.10
CA GLY A 272 -25.29 -17.20 6.28
C GLY A 272 -24.26 -17.92 7.16
N LYS A 273 -23.96 -19.20 6.90
CA LYS A 273 -23.03 -20.06 7.68
C LYS A 273 -21.70 -19.41 8.06
N THR A 274 -20.90 -19.01 7.08
CA THR A 274 -19.60 -18.35 7.29
C THR A 274 -19.74 -17.00 7.99
N THR A 275 -20.86 -16.29 7.77
CA THR A 275 -21.13 -15.03 8.48
C THR A 275 -21.40 -15.28 9.97
N THR A 276 -22.12 -16.36 10.30
CA THR A 276 -22.32 -16.80 11.70
C THR A 276 -21.00 -17.13 12.38
N ILE A 277 -20.15 -17.98 11.78
CA ILE A 277 -18.81 -18.29 12.32
C ILE A 277 -17.97 -17.02 12.49
N SER A 278 -18.01 -16.10 11.51
CA SER A 278 -17.26 -14.83 11.58
C SER A 278 -17.72 -13.92 12.71
N MET A 279 -19.00 -13.99 13.10
CA MET A 279 -19.50 -13.28 14.29
C MET A 279 -19.11 -13.97 15.60
N LEU A 280 -19.18 -15.30 15.66
CA LEU A 280 -18.77 -16.08 16.84
C LEU A 280 -17.27 -15.92 17.16
N THR A 281 -16.44 -15.73 16.14
CA THR A 281 -14.99 -15.49 16.29
C THR A 281 -14.65 -14.03 16.65
N GLY A 282 -15.64 -13.13 16.57
CA GLY A 282 -15.46 -11.69 16.72
C GLY A 282 -14.64 -11.05 15.59
N MET A 283 -14.54 -11.72 14.43
CA MET A 283 -13.93 -11.12 13.22
C MET A 283 -14.85 -10.07 12.60
N VAL A 284 -16.16 -10.32 12.63
CA VAL A 284 -17.21 -9.43 12.15
C VAL A 284 -18.14 -9.10 13.33
N PRO A 285 -18.37 -7.81 13.65
CA PRO A 285 -19.32 -7.46 14.70
C PRO A 285 -20.76 -7.76 14.26
N PRO A 286 -21.63 -8.28 15.15
CA PRO A 286 -23.06 -8.40 14.86
C PRO A 286 -23.70 -7.02 14.70
N THR A 287 -24.77 -6.93 13.90
CA THR A 287 -25.60 -5.72 13.80
C THR A 287 -26.53 -5.61 15.01
N SER A 288 -27.06 -6.73 15.49
CA SER A 288 -27.83 -6.84 16.73
C SER A 288 -27.74 -8.28 17.28
N GLY A 289 -28.14 -8.47 18.54
CA GLY A 289 -28.02 -9.74 19.25
C GLY A 289 -26.65 -9.94 19.91
N SER A 290 -26.46 -11.09 20.55
CA SER A 290 -25.20 -11.44 21.20
C SER A 290 -24.94 -12.95 21.19
N ALA A 291 -23.68 -13.33 21.40
CA ALA A 291 -23.29 -14.73 21.54
C ALA A 291 -22.35 -14.89 22.74
N MET A 292 -22.53 -15.97 23.48
CA MET A 292 -21.73 -16.35 24.63
C MET A 292 -20.90 -17.59 24.31
N ILE A 293 -19.60 -17.57 24.62
CA ILE A 293 -18.66 -18.68 24.44
C ILE A 293 -18.01 -18.98 25.79
N ASN A 294 -18.23 -20.17 26.33
CA ASN A 294 -17.78 -20.56 27.68
C ASN A 294 -18.12 -19.51 28.76
N GLY A 295 -19.32 -18.91 28.67
CA GLY A 295 -19.80 -17.89 29.61
C GLY A 295 -19.34 -16.45 29.34
N TYR A 296 -18.49 -16.21 28.33
CA TYR A 296 -18.03 -14.86 27.95
C TYR A 296 -18.77 -14.32 26.73
N ASN A 297 -19.20 -13.06 26.76
CA ASN A 297 -19.91 -12.45 25.63
C ASN A 297 -18.93 -11.99 24.54
N ILE A 298 -19.12 -12.41 23.29
CA ILE A 298 -18.20 -12.11 22.19
C ILE A 298 -18.09 -10.62 21.86
N VAL A 299 -19.13 -9.83 22.12
CA VAL A 299 -19.18 -8.39 21.81
C VAL A 299 -18.40 -7.58 22.85
N ASN A 300 -18.52 -7.94 24.12
CA ASN A 300 -17.97 -7.16 25.24
C ASN A 300 -16.66 -7.74 25.80
N GLU A 301 -16.46 -9.05 25.70
CA GLU A 301 -15.40 -9.82 26.37
C GLU A 301 -14.64 -10.72 25.37
N THR A 302 -14.42 -10.22 24.15
CA THR A 302 -13.84 -10.97 23.03
C THR A 302 -12.49 -11.62 23.36
N GLU A 303 -11.62 -10.94 24.11
CA GLU A 303 -10.29 -11.47 24.46
C GLU A 303 -10.37 -12.69 25.38
N LEU A 304 -11.31 -12.70 26.33
CA LEU A 304 -11.51 -13.83 27.23
C LEU A 304 -12.13 -15.02 26.51
N ALA A 305 -13.14 -14.76 25.65
CA ALA A 305 -13.74 -15.79 24.80
C ALA A 305 -12.69 -16.47 23.90
N ARG A 306 -11.79 -15.69 23.28
CA ARG A 306 -10.75 -16.18 22.36
C ARG A 306 -9.70 -17.09 23.01
N LYS A 307 -9.46 -16.99 24.32
CA LYS A 307 -8.49 -17.88 25.00
C LYS A 307 -8.88 -19.36 24.92
N SER A 308 -10.18 -19.63 24.84
CA SER A 308 -10.72 -21.01 24.79
C SER A 308 -11.20 -21.43 23.39
N LEU A 309 -11.03 -20.56 22.39
CA LEU A 309 -11.57 -20.72 21.04
C LEU A 309 -10.48 -21.18 20.05
N GLY A 310 -10.79 -22.22 19.28
CA GLY A 310 -10.06 -22.64 18.10
C GLY A 310 -10.85 -22.33 16.83
N ILE A 311 -10.18 -21.93 15.75
CA ILE A 311 -10.81 -21.71 14.44
C ILE A 311 -9.98 -22.34 13.33
N CYS A 312 -10.63 -23.09 12.45
CA CYS A 312 -10.10 -23.48 11.14
C CYS A 312 -10.95 -22.82 10.05
N PRO A 313 -10.47 -21.72 9.42
CA PRO A 313 -11.21 -21.05 8.35
C PRO A 313 -11.25 -21.88 7.05
N GLN A 314 -12.04 -21.45 6.06
CA GLN A 314 -12.18 -22.15 4.77
C GLN A 314 -10.84 -22.32 4.03
N HIS A 315 -9.98 -21.30 4.04
CA HIS A 315 -8.64 -21.37 3.46
C HIS A 315 -7.59 -21.72 4.52
N ASN A 316 -6.52 -22.42 4.14
CA ASN A 316 -5.45 -22.78 5.07
C ASN A 316 -4.60 -21.56 5.44
N VAL A 317 -4.68 -21.12 6.69
CA VAL A 317 -3.89 -20.00 7.23
C VAL A 317 -2.65 -20.53 7.95
N LEU A 318 -1.66 -20.94 7.16
CA LEU A 318 -0.38 -21.50 7.63
C LEU A 318 0.78 -20.59 7.26
N PHE A 319 1.84 -20.59 8.07
CA PHE A 319 3.07 -19.90 7.76
C PHE A 319 3.93 -20.79 6.85
N PRO A 320 4.21 -20.37 5.60
CA PRO A 320 4.86 -21.25 4.61
C PRO A 320 6.24 -21.73 5.06
N ASP A 321 6.96 -20.91 5.83
CA ASP A 321 8.34 -21.15 6.25
C ASP A 321 8.47 -21.90 7.58
N LEU A 322 7.36 -22.09 8.32
CA LEU A 322 7.38 -22.84 9.58
C LEU A 322 7.13 -24.33 9.34
N THR A 323 7.81 -25.17 10.12
CA THR A 323 7.62 -26.62 10.13
C THR A 323 6.32 -27.04 10.82
N VAL A 324 5.88 -28.29 10.61
CA VAL A 324 4.69 -28.86 11.29
C VAL A 324 4.81 -28.74 12.82
N ALA A 325 5.97 -29.12 13.39
CA ALA A 325 6.20 -29.02 14.83
C ALA A 325 6.18 -27.56 15.32
N GLU A 326 6.80 -26.63 14.58
CA GLU A 326 6.83 -25.21 14.95
C GLU A 326 5.44 -24.57 14.92
N HIS A 327 4.56 -24.97 13.99
CA HIS A 327 3.17 -24.51 13.98
C HIS A 327 2.44 -24.91 15.27
N ILE A 328 2.54 -26.17 15.68
CA ILE A 328 1.88 -26.66 16.90
C ILE A 328 2.50 -25.96 18.12
N ILE A 329 3.83 -25.85 18.18
CA ILE A 329 4.54 -25.11 19.23
C ILE A 329 4.03 -23.67 19.33
N PHE A 330 3.91 -22.99 18.19
CA PHE A 330 3.50 -21.59 18.11
C PHE A 330 2.08 -21.40 18.64
N TYR A 331 1.10 -22.14 18.12
CA TYR A 331 -0.29 -22.00 18.54
C TYR A 331 -0.54 -22.50 19.97
N SER A 332 0.15 -23.55 20.42
CA SER A 332 0.08 -24.02 21.81
C SER A 332 0.65 -22.99 22.79
N ARG A 333 1.76 -22.32 22.45
CA ARG A 333 2.30 -21.22 23.28
C ARG A 333 1.36 -20.01 23.33
N LEU A 334 0.75 -19.64 22.20
CA LEU A 334 -0.24 -18.56 22.16
C LEU A 334 -1.46 -18.85 23.05
N LYS A 335 -1.86 -20.12 23.15
CA LYS A 335 -2.96 -20.57 24.03
C LYS A 335 -2.53 -20.83 25.48
N GLY A 336 -1.27 -20.57 25.82
CA GLY A 336 -0.77 -20.63 27.21
C GLY A 336 -0.31 -22.01 27.69
N VAL A 337 -0.03 -22.95 26.78
CA VAL A 337 0.54 -24.26 27.17
C VAL A 337 1.94 -24.06 27.78
N PRO A 338 2.20 -24.55 29.00
CA PRO A 338 3.51 -24.44 29.64
C PRO A 338 4.61 -25.15 28.84
N SER A 339 5.82 -24.59 28.82
CA SER A 339 6.95 -25.13 28.06
C SER A 339 7.27 -26.59 28.39
N LYS A 340 7.01 -27.05 29.62
CA LYS A 340 7.20 -28.44 30.06
C LYS A 340 6.26 -29.44 29.35
N LYS A 341 5.02 -29.02 29.03
CA LYS A 341 4.01 -29.87 28.38
C LYS A 341 4.04 -29.77 26.85
N LEU A 342 4.78 -28.79 26.31
CA LEU A 342 4.79 -28.48 24.90
C LEU A 342 5.29 -29.64 24.03
N LYS A 343 6.31 -30.39 24.49
CA LYS A 343 6.83 -31.54 23.73
C LYS A 343 5.78 -32.64 23.60
N ALA A 344 5.11 -32.99 24.71
CA ALA A 344 4.03 -33.97 24.73
C ALA A 344 2.83 -33.54 23.87
N GLU A 345 2.47 -32.24 23.90
CA GLU A 345 1.43 -31.67 23.04
C GLU A 345 1.77 -31.82 21.55
N VAL A 346 3.02 -31.54 21.17
CA VAL A 346 3.48 -31.70 19.78
C VAL A 346 3.46 -33.17 19.37
N ASP A 347 3.96 -34.07 20.23
CA ASP A 347 3.97 -35.51 19.95
C ASP A 347 2.53 -36.04 19.77
N HIS A 348 1.59 -35.61 20.62
CA HIS A 348 0.16 -35.95 20.51
C HIS A 348 -0.43 -35.51 19.17
N PHE A 349 -0.30 -34.22 18.81
CA PHE A 349 -0.91 -33.70 17.58
C PHE A 349 -0.22 -34.18 16.31
N VAL A 350 1.10 -34.34 16.30
CA VAL A 350 1.81 -34.87 15.13
C VAL A 350 1.38 -36.31 14.82
N LYS A 351 1.21 -37.13 15.87
CA LYS A 351 0.67 -38.49 15.75
C LYS A 351 -0.79 -38.51 15.31
N LEU A 352 -1.62 -37.70 15.97
CA LEU A 352 -3.05 -37.61 15.68
C LEU A 352 -3.32 -37.17 14.22
N LEU A 353 -2.51 -36.23 13.70
CA LEU A 353 -2.61 -35.74 12.33
C LEU A 353 -2.00 -36.67 11.27
N GLU A 354 -1.34 -37.76 11.69
CA GLU A 354 -0.55 -38.67 10.84
C GLU A 354 0.54 -37.92 10.04
N LEU A 355 1.26 -37.01 10.71
CA LEU A 355 2.33 -36.20 10.12
C LEU A 355 3.70 -36.47 10.77
N GLU A 356 3.90 -37.65 11.36
CA GLU A 356 5.11 -38.05 12.09
C GLU A 356 6.37 -37.95 11.22
N GLU A 357 6.32 -38.50 10.02
CA GLU A 357 7.43 -38.43 9.04
C GLU A 357 7.68 -37.00 8.53
N LYS A 358 6.67 -36.12 8.61
CA LYS A 358 6.73 -34.73 8.14
C LYS A 358 6.85 -33.71 9.26
N ARG A 359 7.20 -34.16 10.47
CA ARG A 359 7.29 -33.33 11.67
C ARG A 359 8.16 -32.07 11.49
N ASN A 360 9.31 -32.23 10.83
CA ASN A 360 10.29 -31.17 10.61
C ASN A 360 10.28 -30.62 9.18
N VAL A 361 9.21 -30.89 8.43
CA VAL A 361 9.03 -30.39 7.06
C VAL A 361 8.26 -29.07 7.12
N VAL A 362 8.70 -28.08 6.34
CA VAL A 362 8.03 -26.79 6.17
C VAL A 362 6.64 -26.93 5.55
N SER A 363 5.70 -26.10 5.96
CA SER A 363 4.30 -26.25 5.55
C SER A 363 4.06 -26.05 4.05
N SER A 364 4.93 -25.29 3.37
CA SER A 364 4.90 -25.10 1.91
C SER A 364 5.08 -26.40 1.11
N ASN A 365 5.85 -27.34 1.66
CA ASN A 365 6.15 -28.64 1.03
C ASN A 365 5.11 -29.74 1.36
N LEU A 366 4.04 -29.40 2.10
CA LEU A 366 2.95 -30.31 2.39
C LEU A 366 1.92 -30.35 1.24
N SER A 367 1.31 -31.51 1.00
CA SER A 367 0.17 -31.62 0.07
C SER A 367 -1.01 -30.78 0.58
N GLY A 368 -1.96 -30.45 -0.30
CA GLY A 368 -3.14 -29.67 0.08
C GLY A 368 -3.91 -30.27 1.26
N GLY A 369 -4.11 -31.60 1.25
CA GLY A 369 -4.75 -32.31 2.35
C GLY A 369 -3.93 -32.36 3.65
N GLN A 370 -2.61 -32.48 3.55
CA GLN A 370 -1.72 -32.40 4.72
C GLN A 370 -1.74 -31.00 5.36
N ARG A 371 -1.76 -29.94 4.53
CA ARG A 371 -1.95 -28.55 5.01
C ARG A 371 -3.30 -28.39 5.69
N ARG A 372 -4.36 -29.00 5.17
CA ARG A 372 -5.70 -28.93 5.78
C ARG A 372 -5.69 -29.59 7.17
N ARG A 373 -5.13 -30.80 7.28
CA ARG A 373 -4.97 -31.49 8.57
C ARG A 373 -4.18 -30.64 9.57
N LEU A 374 -3.03 -30.08 9.17
CA LEU A 374 -2.26 -29.18 10.03
C LEU A 374 -3.06 -27.95 10.49
N SER A 375 -3.86 -27.35 9.60
CA SER A 375 -4.73 -26.22 9.93
C SER A 375 -5.77 -26.59 10.98
N VAL A 376 -6.36 -27.78 10.87
CA VAL A 376 -7.32 -28.30 11.86
C VAL A 376 -6.62 -28.61 13.19
N GLY A 377 -5.42 -29.19 13.16
CA GLY A 377 -4.59 -29.40 14.35
C GLY A 377 -4.21 -28.10 15.06
N ALA A 378 -3.89 -27.05 14.31
CA ALA A 378 -3.64 -25.72 14.87
C ALA A 378 -4.88 -25.12 15.57
N ALA A 379 -6.08 -25.37 15.02
CA ALA A 379 -7.33 -24.98 15.68
C ALA A 379 -7.54 -25.73 17.00
N MET A 380 -7.17 -27.02 17.07
CA MET A 380 -7.40 -27.88 18.23
C MET A 380 -6.32 -27.82 19.32
N CYS A 381 -5.07 -27.49 18.98
CA CYS A 381 -3.97 -27.48 19.95
C CYS A 381 -4.20 -26.49 21.10
N GLY A 382 -3.54 -26.70 22.24
CA GLY A 382 -3.65 -25.83 23.42
C GLY A 382 -4.98 -25.94 24.15
N SER A 383 -5.56 -27.15 24.18
CA SER A 383 -6.81 -27.46 24.91
C SER A 383 -7.98 -26.52 24.59
N SER A 384 -8.19 -26.20 23.31
CA SER A 384 -9.33 -25.38 22.87
C SER A 384 -10.64 -26.11 23.13
N ARG A 385 -11.46 -25.54 24.02
CA ARG A 385 -12.76 -26.09 24.43
C ARG A 385 -13.82 -25.91 23.35
N VAL A 386 -13.81 -24.78 22.65
CA VAL A 386 -14.74 -24.52 21.53
C VAL A 386 -13.93 -24.48 20.25
N VAL A 387 -14.27 -25.30 19.26
CA VAL A 387 -13.56 -25.37 17.97
C VAL A 387 -14.55 -25.11 16.82
N LEU A 388 -14.27 -24.09 16.03
CA LEU A 388 -15.07 -23.68 14.87
C LEU A 388 -14.36 -24.11 13.58
N LEU A 389 -15.04 -24.88 12.74
CA LEU A 389 -14.49 -25.43 11.50
C LEU A 389 -15.35 -24.96 10.34
N ASP A 390 -14.79 -24.08 9.50
CA ASP A 390 -15.50 -23.54 8.34
C ASP A 390 -15.15 -24.35 7.08
N GLU A 391 -16.07 -25.19 6.63
CA GLU A 391 -15.92 -26.13 5.49
C GLU A 391 -14.56 -26.89 5.49
N PRO A 392 -14.27 -27.70 6.53
CA PRO A 392 -12.97 -28.34 6.71
C PRO A 392 -12.61 -29.37 5.63
N THR A 393 -13.60 -29.95 4.95
CA THR A 393 -13.41 -30.96 3.89
C THR A 393 -13.32 -30.40 2.48
N SER A 394 -13.55 -29.09 2.29
CA SER A 394 -13.53 -28.47 0.96
C SER A 394 -12.16 -28.60 0.30
N GLY A 395 -12.14 -29.12 -0.93
CA GLY A 395 -10.91 -29.34 -1.70
C GLY A 395 -10.07 -30.55 -1.28
N LEU A 396 -10.60 -31.45 -0.44
CA LEU A 396 -9.99 -32.75 -0.14
C LEU A 396 -10.52 -33.86 -1.03
N ASP A 397 -9.65 -34.80 -1.37
CA ASP A 397 -10.01 -36.07 -1.98
C ASP A 397 -10.80 -36.96 -0.99
N PRO A 398 -11.54 -37.99 -1.47
CA PRO A 398 -12.37 -38.83 -0.59
C PRO A 398 -11.60 -39.49 0.58
N ALA A 399 -10.36 -39.92 0.36
CA ALA A 399 -9.53 -40.50 1.43
C ALA A 399 -9.13 -39.43 2.46
N GLY A 400 -8.71 -38.25 1.99
CA GLY A 400 -8.43 -37.10 2.85
C GLY A 400 -9.63 -36.64 3.69
N ARG A 401 -10.86 -36.68 3.14
CA ARG A 401 -12.10 -36.39 3.90
C ARG A 401 -12.30 -37.39 5.04
N ARG A 402 -12.21 -38.69 4.77
CA ARG A 402 -12.37 -39.75 5.80
C ARG A 402 -11.34 -39.62 6.93
N ALA A 403 -10.07 -39.42 6.59
CA ALA A 403 -9.02 -39.23 7.61
C ALA A 403 -9.29 -38.02 8.52
N LEU A 404 -9.85 -36.94 7.94
CA LEU A 404 -10.25 -35.77 8.71
C LEU A 404 -11.50 -36.02 9.57
N TRP A 405 -12.45 -36.82 9.09
CA TRP A 405 -13.61 -37.22 9.88
C TRP A 405 -13.21 -38.02 11.11
N ASP A 406 -12.31 -38.99 10.95
CA ASP A 406 -11.77 -39.80 12.04
C ASP A 406 -11.03 -38.94 13.07
N LEU A 407 -10.27 -37.94 12.60
CA LEU A 407 -9.61 -36.95 13.46
C LEU A 407 -10.61 -36.20 14.34
N LEU A 408 -11.69 -35.70 13.74
CA LEU A 408 -12.72 -34.92 14.43
C LEU A 408 -13.46 -35.75 15.46
N GLN A 409 -13.82 -36.98 15.12
CA GLN A 409 -14.47 -37.89 16.06
C GLN A 409 -13.56 -38.25 17.24
N LYS A 410 -12.26 -38.50 17.00
CA LYS A 410 -11.29 -38.84 18.06
C LYS A 410 -11.10 -37.70 19.06
N GLU A 411 -11.09 -36.45 18.60
CA GLU A 411 -10.87 -35.27 19.45
C GLU A 411 -12.16 -34.61 20.00
N LYS A 412 -13.35 -35.18 19.74
CA LYS A 412 -14.63 -34.58 20.19
C LYS A 412 -14.80 -34.50 21.71
N LYS A 413 -14.20 -35.44 22.45
CA LYS A 413 -14.31 -35.51 23.92
C LYS A 413 -13.70 -34.27 24.57
N GLY A 414 -14.45 -33.65 25.48
CA GLY A 414 -14.07 -32.44 26.21
C GLY A 414 -14.11 -31.15 25.39
N ARG A 415 -14.77 -31.17 24.22
CA ARG A 415 -14.86 -30.01 23.31
C ARG A 415 -16.28 -29.82 22.78
N THR A 416 -16.66 -28.58 22.52
CA THR A 416 -17.81 -28.21 21.68
C THR A 416 -17.29 -27.91 20.28
N MET A 417 -17.62 -28.75 19.31
CA MET A 417 -17.19 -28.56 17.92
C MET A 417 -18.35 -28.06 17.07
N ILE A 418 -18.07 -27.06 16.25
CA ILE A 418 -19.05 -26.52 15.31
C ILE A 418 -18.48 -26.62 13.91
N LEU A 419 -19.20 -27.30 13.05
CA LEU A 419 -18.79 -27.62 11.69
C LEU A 419 -19.76 -26.96 10.71
N THR A 420 -19.30 -26.10 9.82
CA THR A 420 -20.12 -25.72 8.66
C THR A 420 -19.76 -26.62 7.48
N THR A 421 -20.80 -27.11 6.81
CA THR A 421 -20.62 -27.83 5.55
C THR A 421 -21.84 -27.61 4.66
N HIS A 422 -21.67 -27.87 3.38
CA HIS A 422 -22.76 -28.02 2.41
C HIS A 422 -22.88 -29.47 1.94
N PHE A 423 -22.04 -30.37 2.46
CA PHE A 423 -22.03 -31.80 2.14
C PHE A 423 -22.90 -32.55 3.15
N MET A 424 -23.98 -33.17 2.67
CA MET A 424 -24.95 -33.85 3.51
C MET A 424 -24.40 -35.17 4.08
N ASP A 425 -23.54 -35.86 3.35
CA ASP A 425 -22.82 -37.06 3.81
C ASP A 425 -21.93 -36.74 5.02
N GLU A 426 -21.21 -35.61 4.98
CA GLU A 426 -20.40 -35.15 6.10
C GLU A 426 -21.24 -34.83 7.34
N ALA A 427 -22.38 -34.15 7.14
CA ALA A 427 -23.29 -33.81 8.23
C ALA A 427 -23.90 -35.06 8.89
N ASP A 428 -24.22 -36.09 8.10
CA ASP A 428 -24.78 -37.36 8.58
C ASP A 428 -23.78 -38.15 9.43
N VAL A 429 -22.52 -38.20 8.98
CA VAL A 429 -21.47 -39.02 9.61
C VAL A 429 -20.88 -38.34 10.84
N LEU A 430 -20.70 -37.01 10.80
CA LEU A 430 -20.05 -36.27 11.90
C LEU A 430 -21.03 -35.63 12.88
N GLY A 431 -22.24 -35.31 12.45
CA GLY A 431 -23.15 -34.50 13.25
C GLY A 431 -23.83 -35.28 14.35
N ASP A 432 -23.45 -35.00 15.60
CA ASP A 432 -24.29 -35.38 16.75
C ASP A 432 -25.60 -34.54 16.73
N ARG A 433 -25.54 -33.30 16.22
CA ARG A 433 -26.68 -32.40 16.03
C ARG A 433 -26.52 -31.61 14.74
N ILE A 434 -27.56 -31.51 13.93
CA ILE A 434 -27.58 -30.76 12.65
C ILE A 434 -28.53 -29.58 12.79
N ALA A 435 -28.05 -28.39 12.44
CA ALA A 435 -28.81 -27.15 12.35
C ALA A 435 -28.89 -26.72 10.87
N ILE A 436 -30.08 -26.74 10.29
CA ILE A 436 -30.30 -26.37 8.88
C ILE A 436 -30.62 -24.88 8.78
N MET A 437 -29.83 -24.15 7.99
CA MET A 437 -30.02 -22.74 7.69
C MET A 437 -30.44 -22.52 6.22
N SER A 438 -31.43 -21.65 6.04
CA SER A 438 -31.85 -21.12 4.73
C SER A 438 -32.19 -19.64 4.86
N GLY A 439 -31.81 -18.83 3.86
CA GLY A 439 -32.15 -17.39 3.84
C GLY A 439 -31.61 -16.56 5.02
N GLY A 440 -30.58 -17.03 5.74
CA GLY A 440 -30.06 -16.37 6.94
C GLY A 440 -30.79 -16.73 8.24
N ARG A 441 -31.78 -17.63 8.19
CA ARG A 441 -32.58 -18.10 9.34
C ARG A 441 -32.35 -19.57 9.61
N LEU A 442 -32.62 -19.98 10.85
CA LEU A 442 -32.64 -21.38 11.27
C LEU A 442 -34.00 -22.00 10.94
N GLN A 443 -33.98 -23.14 10.25
CA GLN A 443 -35.20 -23.83 9.80
C GLN A 443 -35.55 -25.00 10.73
N CYS A 444 -34.57 -25.81 11.07
CA CYS A 444 -34.73 -26.92 12.01
C CYS A 444 -33.38 -27.29 12.67
N VAL A 445 -33.45 -27.93 13.84
CA VAL A 445 -32.28 -28.41 14.61
C VAL A 445 -32.57 -29.77 15.22
N GLY A 446 -31.71 -30.75 15.02
CA GLY A 446 -31.89 -32.02 15.72
C GLY A 446 -30.84 -33.05 15.40
N THR A 447 -30.95 -34.23 16.00
CA THR A 447 -30.11 -35.36 15.59
C THR A 447 -30.42 -35.74 14.13
N PRO A 448 -29.45 -36.29 13.36
CA PRO A 448 -29.71 -36.75 11.99
C PRO A 448 -30.88 -37.73 11.93
N TYR A 449 -30.99 -38.60 12.95
CA TYR A 449 -32.10 -39.54 13.11
C TYR A 449 -33.45 -38.83 13.30
N PHE A 450 -33.55 -37.86 14.21
CA PHE A 450 -34.76 -37.07 14.43
C PHE A 450 -35.22 -36.36 13.15
N LEU A 451 -34.30 -35.68 12.46
CA LEU A 451 -34.62 -34.93 11.25
C LEU A 451 -35.08 -35.84 10.11
N LYS A 452 -34.41 -36.98 9.90
CA LYS A 452 -34.85 -38.00 8.91
C LYS A 452 -36.19 -38.61 9.28
N LYS A 453 -36.47 -38.83 10.56
CA LYS A 453 -37.76 -39.36 11.02
C LYS A 453 -38.89 -38.33 10.84
N HIS A 454 -38.62 -37.05 11.10
CA HIS A 454 -39.63 -35.99 11.03
C HIS A 454 -39.96 -35.59 9.59
N TYR A 455 -38.93 -35.37 8.77
CA TYR A 455 -39.11 -34.93 7.38
C TYR A 455 -39.22 -36.08 6.38
N GLY A 456 -38.70 -37.26 6.73
CA GLY A 456 -38.72 -38.44 5.88
C GLY A 456 -40.14 -38.94 5.60
N ILE A 457 -40.33 -39.38 4.36
CA ILE A 457 -41.60 -39.89 3.84
C ILE A 457 -41.69 -41.42 3.92
N GLY A 458 -40.65 -42.08 4.44
CA GLY A 458 -40.53 -43.53 4.51
C GLY A 458 -39.27 -44.05 3.81
N TYR A 459 -39.27 -45.33 3.46
CA TYR A 459 -38.21 -45.95 2.67
C TYR A 459 -38.52 -45.81 1.19
N LYS A 460 -37.53 -45.44 0.38
CA LYS A 460 -37.65 -45.28 -1.06
C LYS A 460 -37.10 -46.53 -1.73
N ILE A 461 -37.96 -47.28 -2.41
CA ILE A 461 -37.54 -48.41 -3.24
C ILE A 461 -37.45 -47.96 -4.70
N THR A 462 -36.27 -48.09 -5.29
CA THR A 462 -36.00 -47.81 -6.70
C THR A 462 -35.80 -49.13 -7.41
N ILE A 463 -36.52 -49.34 -8.49
CA ILE A 463 -36.62 -50.60 -9.22
C ILE A 463 -36.18 -50.33 -10.64
N VAL A 464 -35.09 -50.95 -11.08
CA VAL A 464 -34.61 -50.84 -12.44
C VAL A 464 -35.42 -51.81 -13.30
N LYS A 465 -36.04 -51.27 -14.36
CA LYS A 465 -36.86 -52.06 -15.28
C LYS A 465 -35.95 -52.99 -16.10
N GLY A 466 -36.40 -54.20 -16.36
CA GLY A 466 -35.89 -55.04 -17.44
C GLY A 466 -36.68 -54.79 -18.73
N ASP A 467 -36.22 -55.37 -19.83
CA ASP A 467 -36.94 -55.29 -21.10
C ASP A 467 -38.36 -55.89 -20.93
N ASN A 468 -39.40 -55.13 -21.30
CA ASN A 468 -40.83 -55.48 -21.13
C ASN A 468 -41.35 -55.56 -19.67
N CYS A 469 -40.82 -54.74 -18.74
CA CYS A 469 -41.34 -54.61 -17.36
C CYS A 469 -42.83 -54.24 -17.30
N ASN A 470 -43.64 -55.07 -16.62
CA ASN A 470 -45.06 -54.78 -16.37
C ASN A 470 -45.23 -53.91 -15.12
N VAL A 471 -45.24 -52.59 -15.32
CA VAL A 471 -45.34 -51.57 -14.26
C VAL A 471 -46.59 -51.75 -13.38
N GLU A 472 -47.73 -52.11 -13.97
CA GLU A 472 -49.01 -52.25 -13.27
C GLU A 472 -49.01 -53.44 -12.30
N ALA A 473 -48.40 -54.56 -12.72
CA ALA A 473 -48.22 -55.74 -11.86
C ALA A 473 -47.30 -55.45 -10.67
N VAL A 474 -46.21 -54.70 -10.89
CA VAL A 474 -45.29 -54.25 -9.83
C VAL A 474 -46.00 -53.33 -8.84
N THR A 475 -46.76 -52.34 -9.32
CA THR A 475 -47.53 -51.43 -8.46
C THR A 475 -48.60 -52.18 -7.64
N GLN A 476 -49.27 -53.17 -8.23
CA GLN A 476 -50.25 -54.00 -7.51
C GLN A 476 -49.61 -54.86 -6.42
N PHE A 477 -48.42 -55.42 -6.67
CA PHE A 477 -47.68 -56.19 -5.68
C PHE A 477 -47.41 -55.36 -4.41
N PHE A 478 -46.86 -54.14 -4.55
CA PHE A 478 -46.57 -53.28 -3.40
C PHE A 478 -47.84 -52.82 -2.68
N LYS A 479 -48.93 -52.54 -3.41
CA LYS A 479 -50.23 -52.19 -2.82
C LYS A 479 -50.85 -53.31 -1.99
N GLY A 480 -50.56 -54.58 -2.30
CA GLY A 480 -51.04 -55.73 -1.52
C GLY A 480 -50.45 -55.77 -0.10
N TYR A 481 -49.23 -55.28 0.07
CA TYR A 481 -48.54 -55.24 1.36
C TYR A 481 -48.71 -53.90 2.08
N VAL A 482 -48.71 -52.81 1.32
CA VAL A 482 -48.78 -51.44 1.82
C VAL A 482 -49.84 -50.66 1.02
N PRO A 483 -51.06 -50.49 1.56
CA PRO A 483 -52.18 -49.87 0.83
C PRO A 483 -51.88 -48.43 0.37
N ASP A 484 -51.08 -47.71 1.14
CA ASP A 484 -50.75 -46.29 0.94
C ASP A 484 -49.45 -46.04 0.15
N VAL A 485 -48.98 -47.02 -0.65
CA VAL A 485 -47.80 -46.82 -1.51
C VAL A 485 -48.05 -45.69 -2.51
N LYS A 486 -47.18 -44.68 -2.48
CA LYS A 486 -47.15 -43.58 -3.45
C LYS A 486 -46.12 -43.89 -4.53
N GLU A 487 -46.57 -43.96 -5.77
CA GLU A 487 -45.71 -44.02 -6.95
C GLU A 487 -45.12 -42.63 -7.20
N ASN A 488 -43.80 -42.55 -7.28
CA ASN A 488 -43.07 -41.30 -7.50
C ASN A 488 -42.53 -41.32 -8.93
N THR A 489 -43.41 -41.05 -9.91
CA THR A 489 -43.00 -40.82 -11.30
C THR A 489 -42.20 -39.52 -11.37
N ASN A 490 -41.00 -39.58 -11.96
CA ASN A 490 -39.98 -38.54 -11.89
C ASN A 490 -40.50 -37.12 -12.18
N ILE A 491 -40.23 -36.21 -11.25
CA ILE A 491 -39.75 -34.81 -11.41
C ILE A 491 -40.25 -34.08 -12.67
N GLU A 492 -41.51 -33.60 -12.67
CA GLU A 492 -41.91 -32.36 -13.38
C GLU A 492 -43.31 -31.79 -12.97
N THR A 493 -44.03 -32.43 -12.05
CA THR A 493 -45.40 -31.99 -11.67
C THR A 493 -45.48 -30.87 -10.63
N LEU A 494 -44.36 -30.22 -10.28
CA LEU A 494 -44.38 -28.99 -9.45
C LEU A 494 -44.67 -27.71 -10.24
N GLN A 495 -44.69 -27.75 -11.59
CA GLN A 495 -45.12 -26.60 -12.41
C GLN A 495 -46.60 -26.64 -12.80
N HIS A 496 -47.26 -27.80 -12.78
CA HIS A 496 -48.68 -27.91 -13.18
C HIS A 496 -49.71 -27.75 -12.05
N ARG A 497 -49.29 -27.74 -10.76
CA ARG A 497 -50.20 -27.44 -9.63
C ARG A 497 -50.48 -25.94 -9.41
N LEU A 498 -49.94 -25.06 -10.25
CA LEU A 498 -50.16 -23.62 -10.16
C LEU A 498 -51.18 -23.05 -11.16
N GLN A 499 -51.92 -23.90 -11.91
CA GLN A 499 -52.97 -23.41 -12.83
C GLN A 499 -54.40 -23.92 -12.56
N ASP A 500 -54.64 -24.91 -11.70
CA ASP A 500 -56.00 -25.45 -11.45
C ASP A 500 -56.59 -25.07 -10.08
N ASN A 501 -56.38 -23.84 -9.61
CA ASN A 501 -57.07 -23.32 -8.41
C ASN A 501 -57.70 -21.95 -8.65
N ASN A 502 -58.41 -21.78 -9.77
CA ASN A 502 -59.29 -20.63 -10.00
C ASN A 502 -60.55 -20.99 -10.82
N SER A 503 -61.32 -21.95 -10.31
CA SER A 503 -62.70 -22.28 -10.72
C SER A 503 -63.06 -23.56 -9.95
N GLU A 504 -64.03 -23.69 -9.06
CA GLU A 504 -65.32 -23.04 -8.93
C GLU A 504 -65.86 -23.27 -7.51
N GLY A 505 -66.58 -22.28 -6.97
CA GLY A 505 -67.65 -22.58 -6.04
C GLY A 505 -68.87 -23.05 -6.83
N ARG A 506 -69.22 -24.33 -6.77
CA ARG A 506 -70.59 -24.88 -6.81
C ARG A 506 -70.57 -26.40 -6.69
N GLN A 507 -71.35 -26.92 -5.74
CA GLN A 507 -71.71 -28.35 -5.64
C GLN A 507 -72.46 -28.80 -6.90
N PRO A 508 -72.38 -30.08 -7.29
CA PRO A 508 -73.48 -31.00 -6.94
C PRO A 508 -73.07 -32.48 -6.74
N GLN A 509 -74.10 -33.32 -6.65
CA GLN A 509 -74.24 -34.67 -6.11
C GLN A 509 -73.84 -35.84 -7.03
N ARG A 510 -73.74 -37.03 -6.43
CA ARG A 510 -74.03 -38.40 -6.92
C ARG A 510 -73.88 -38.74 -8.42
N GLY A 511 -73.14 -39.83 -8.68
CA GLY A 511 -73.50 -40.82 -9.71
C GLY A 511 -72.34 -41.21 -10.62
N GLY A 512 -72.21 -42.51 -10.91
CA GLY A 512 -71.10 -43.11 -11.66
C GLY A 512 -71.07 -42.81 -13.16
N GLY A 513 -70.07 -43.37 -13.85
CA GLY A 513 -70.07 -43.47 -15.30
C GLY A 513 -68.71 -43.22 -15.93
N HIS A 514 -67.98 -44.31 -16.19
CA HIS A 514 -67.01 -44.36 -17.28
C HIS A 514 -67.66 -43.92 -18.61
N ALA A 515 -66.83 -43.35 -19.49
CA ALA A 515 -67.07 -43.04 -20.90
C ALA A 515 -67.73 -41.67 -21.20
N VAL A 516 -66.90 -40.63 -21.38
CA VAL A 516 -66.92 -39.66 -22.50
C VAL A 516 -65.63 -38.84 -22.38
N LEU A 517 -64.64 -39.03 -23.26
CA LEU A 517 -63.58 -38.05 -23.62
C LEU A 517 -62.60 -38.62 -24.67
N LYS A 518 -63.14 -39.19 -25.75
CA LYS A 518 -62.38 -39.65 -26.93
C LYS A 518 -62.60 -38.75 -28.16
N ALA A 519 -63.00 -37.50 -27.96
CA ALA A 519 -63.47 -36.64 -29.05
C ALA A 519 -62.81 -35.25 -29.16
N TYR A 520 -61.89 -34.84 -28.27
CA TYR A 520 -61.34 -33.48 -28.30
C TYR A 520 -59.88 -33.42 -27.86
N VAL A 521 -58.94 -33.86 -28.72
CA VAL A 521 -57.61 -33.26 -29.01
C VAL A 521 -56.88 -34.18 -30.03
N PRO A 522 -56.54 -33.68 -31.23
CA PRO A 522 -55.61 -34.32 -32.16
C PRO A 522 -54.18 -33.83 -31.86
N ASP A 523 -53.44 -34.60 -31.06
CA ASP A 523 -51.97 -34.71 -31.07
C ASP A 523 -51.59 -35.68 -29.94
N VAL A 524 -51.66 -36.96 -30.26
CA VAL A 524 -51.02 -37.99 -29.45
C VAL A 524 -49.52 -37.77 -29.59
N LYS A 525 -48.89 -37.14 -28.61
CA LYS A 525 -47.52 -37.49 -28.28
C LYS A 525 -47.59 -38.68 -27.34
N GLU A 526 -47.20 -39.84 -27.87
CA GLU A 526 -46.79 -40.98 -27.06
C GLU A 526 -45.90 -40.46 -25.92
N ASN A 527 -46.37 -40.60 -24.68
CA ASN A 527 -45.48 -40.47 -23.54
C ASN A 527 -44.56 -41.68 -23.62
N THR A 528 -43.41 -41.43 -24.23
CA THR A 528 -42.22 -42.25 -24.17
C THR A 528 -41.96 -42.64 -22.72
N ASP A 529 -41.71 -43.92 -22.53
CA ASP A 529 -41.23 -44.48 -21.29
C ASP A 529 -39.78 -43.98 -21.08
N ILE A 530 -39.62 -42.77 -20.52
CA ILE A 530 -38.30 -42.14 -20.34
C ILE A 530 -37.64 -42.58 -19.02
N GLY A 531 -38.24 -43.51 -18.27
CA GLY A 531 -37.67 -44.00 -17.01
C GLY A 531 -37.20 -45.44 -17.11
N SER A 532 -35.88 -45.67 -17.13
CA SER A 532 -35.28 -47.00 -16.86
C SER A 532 -35.50 -47.48 -15.42
N GLU A 533 -36.13 -46.67 -14.56
CA GLU A 533 -36.33 -46.91 -13.14
C GLU A 533 -37.75 -46.51 -12.70
N LEU A 534 -38.36 -47.31 -11.82
CA LEU A 534 -39.58 -47.01 -11.05
C LEU A 534 -39.19 -46.68 -9.62
N THR A 535 -39.86 -45.71 -8.99
CA THR A 535 -39.59 -45.35 -7.60
C THR A 535 -40.88 -45.34 -6.80
N TYR A 536 -40.90 -46.06 -5.68
CA TYR A 536 -42.01 -46.07 -4.73
C TYR A 536 -41.56 -45.58 -3.35
N ILE A 537 -42.46 -44.92 -2.63
CA ILE A 537 -42.26 -44.48 -1.25
C ILE A 537 -43.08 -45.39 -0.34
N LEU A 538 -42.39 -46.11 0.54
CA LEU A 538 -42.94 -47.05 1.52
C LEU A 538 -43.03 -46.38 2.90
N PRO A 539 -44.23 -46.07 3.44
CA PRO A 539 -44.39 -45.43 4.74
C PRO A 539 -43.78 -46.23 5.90
N ASN A 540 -43.30 -45.50 6.93
CA ASN A 540 -42.64 -46.08 8.11
C ASN A 540 -43.55 -46.95 8.99
N GLU A 541 -44.87 -46.85 8.85
CA GLU A 541 -45.84 -47.56 9.68
C GLU A 541 -45.87 -49.08 9.42
N HIS A 542 -45.40 -49.52 8.24
CA HIS A 542 -45.44 -50.91 7.81
C HIS A 542 -44.06 -51.58 7.74
N VAL A 543 -43.03 -51.00 8.37
CA VAL A 543 -41.63 -51.50 8.33
C VAL A 543 -41.52 -52.96 8.77
N SER A 544 -42.35 -53.42 9.70
CA SER A 544 -42.37 -54.82 10.15
C SER A 544 -42.72 -55.82 9.05
N LYS A 545 -43.44 -55.40 8.00
CA LYS A 545 -43.84 -56.24 6.85
C LYS A 545 -42.82 -56.22 5.71
N PHE A 546 -41.81 -55.34 5.76
CA PHE A 546 -40.86 -55.16 4.66
C PHE A 546 -39.98 -56.39 4.41
N PRO A 547 -39.48 -57.13 5.43
CA PRO A 547 -38.66 -58.31 5.17
C PRO A 547 -39.40 -59.39 4.36
N ASP A 548 -40.65 -59.67 4.72
CA ASP A 548 -41.48 -60.66 4.03
C ASP A 548 -41.85 -60.20 2.61
N MET A 549 -42.23 -58.92 2.47
CA MET A 549 -42.53 -58.30 1.18
C MET A 549 -41.33 -58.32 0.22
N LEU A 550 -40.13 -57.94 0.69
CA LEU A 550 -38.91 -57.91 -0.13
C LEU A 550 -38.44 -59.31 -0.50
N LYS A 551 -38.61 -60.29 0.40
CA LYS A 551 -38.30 -61.69 0.11
C LYS A 551 -39.19 -62.23 -1.01
N GLU A 552 -40.50 -62.02 -0.94
CA GLU A 552 -41.42 -62.44 -2.00
C GLU A 552 -41.20 -61.64 -3.30
N PHE A 553 -40.82 -60.37 -3.19
CA PHE A 553 -40.48 -59.55 -4.36
C PHE A 553 -39.23 -60.09 -5.09
N GLU A 554 -38.21 -60.51 -4.35
CA GLU A 554 -37.01 -61.14 -4.94
C GLU A 554 -37.37 -62.46 -5.66
N GLU A 555 -38.24 -63.28 -5.07
CA GLU A 555 -38.73 -64.53 -5.69
C GLU A 555 -39.53 -64.27 -6.97
N ARG A 556 -40.28 -63.16 -7.04
CA ARG A 556 -41.10 -62.78 -8.21
C ARG A 556 -40.40 -61.84 -9.19
N LYS A 557 -39.17 -61.41 -8.90
CA LYS A 557 -38.41 -60.40 -9.67
C LYS A 557 -38.27 -60.76 -11.15
N GLU A 558 -37.90 -62.01 -11.45
CA GLU A 558 -37.76 -62.50 -12.84
C GLU A 558 -39.10 -62.50 -13.57
N SER A 559 -40.18 -62.92 -12.90
CA SER A 559 -41.53 -62.93 -13.49
C SER A 559 -42.08 -61.54 -13.79
N LEU A 560 -41.68 -60.53 -13.00
CA LEU A 560 -42.06 -59.13 -13.16
C LEU A 560 -41.16 -58.36 -14.14
N HIS A 561 -40.15 -59.03 -14.74
CA HIS A 561 -39.18 -58.43 -15.66
C HIS A 561 -38.46 -57.22 -15.03
N VAL A 562 -38.04 -57.35 -13.77
CA VAL A 562 -37.27 -56.35 -13.03
C VAL A 562 -35.80 -56.74 -13.02
N SER A 563 -34.91 -55.85 -13.44
CA SER A 563 -33.47 -56.16 -13.52
C SER A 563 -32.78 -56.09 -12.15
N SER A 564 -33.09 -55.06 -11.36
CA SER A 564 -32.61 -54.91 -9.98
C SER A 564 -33.52 -54.00 -9.18
N TYR A 565 -33.43 -54.03 -7.85
CA TYR A 565 -34.02 -53.01 -7.00
C TYR A 565 -33.03 -52.57 -5.92
N GLY A 566 -33.19 -51.35 -5.45
CA GLY A 566 -32.47 -50.78 -4.33
C GLY A 566 -33.43 -50.18 -3.34
N LEU A 567 -33.24 -50.48 -2.06
CA LEU A 567 -33.95 -49.83 -0.96
C LEU A 567 -33.05 -48.73 -0.37
N SER A 568 -33.54 -47.51 -0.35
CA SER A 568 -32.85 -46.35 0.23
C SER A 568 -33.68 -45.73 1.34
N VAL A 569 -32.99 -45.22 2.36
CA VAL A 569 -33.61 -44.45 3.45
C VAL A 569 -33.59 -42.98 3.06
N THR A 570 -34.53 -42.18 3.57
CA THR A 570 -34.50 -40.72 3.42
C THR A 570 -33.11 -40.16 3.74
N SER A 571 -32.48 -39.56 2.74
CA SER A 571 -31.18 -38.91 2.90
C SER A 571 -31.35 -37.54 3.56
N LEU A 572 -30.28 -37.00 4.14
CA LEU A 572 -30.29 -35.61 4.61
C LEU A 572 -30.47 -34.60 3.46
N GLU A 573 -30.21 -35.00 2.22
CA GLU A 573 -30.49 -34.17 1.03
C GLU A 573 -31.98 -33.96 0.85
N GLU A 574 -32.79 -35.03 0.99
CA GLU A 574 -34.25 -34.93 0.92
C GLU A 574 -34.82 -34.10 2.07
N VAL A 575 -34.31 -34.31 3.30
CA VAL A 575 -34.64 -33.49 4.48
C VAL A 575 -34.35 -32.02 4.20
N PHE A 576 -33.17 -31.72 3.66
CA PHE A 576 -32.76 -30.35 3.34
C PHE A 576 -33.65 -29.70 2.28
N MET A 577 -33.99 -30.43 1.20
CA MET A 577 -34.89 -29.94 0.15
C MET A 577 -36.28 -29.62 0.70
N LYS A 578 -36.80 -30.46 1.60
CA LYS A 578 -38.12 -30.28 2.20
C LYS A 578 -38.16 -29.13 3.20
N ALA A 579 -37.18 -29.07 4.11
CA ALA A 579 -37.02 -27.95 5.05
C ALA A 579 -36.82 -26.61 4.32
N GLY A 580 -36.19 -26.61 3.14
CA GLY A 580 -36.07 -25.42 2.29
C GLY A 580 -37.35 -25.05 1.53
N ALA A 581 -38.18 -26.02 1.15
CA ALA A 581 -39.41 -25.80 0.41
C ALA A 581 -40.54 -25.20 1.28
N GLU A 582 -40.65 -25.59 2.55
CA GLU A 582 -41.64 -25.06 3.49
C GLU A 582 -41.47 -23.54 3.72
N ASP A 583 -40.25 -23.00 3.61
CA ASP A 583 -39.99 -21.56 3.71
C ASP A 583 -40.56 -20.78 2.51
N ASN A 584 -40.61 -21.38 1.31
CA ASN A 584 -41.22 -20.76 0.13
C ASN A 584 -42.75 -20.63 0.26
N GLU A 585 -43.41 -21.60 0.90
CA GLU A 585 -44.86 -21.54 1.14
C GLU A 585 -45.22 -20.47 2.19
N ILE A 586 -44.44 -20.36 3.27
CA ILE A 586 -44.63 -19.33 4.31
C ILE A 586 -44.30 -17.94 3.77
N THR A 587 -43.29 -17.81 2.89
CA THR A 587 -42.92 -16.55 2.25
C THR A 587 -43.94 -16.13 1.18
N SER A 588 -44.56 -17.08 0.49
CA SER A 588 -45.67 -16.82 -0.46
C SER A 588 -46.95 -16.42 0.27
N ALA A 589 -47.26 -17.03 1.41
CA ALA A 589 -48.39 -16.64 2.26
C ALA A 589 -48.21 -15.24 2.89
N LYS A 590 -46.98 -14.84 3.26
CA LYS A 590 -46.68 -13.49 3.78
C LYS A 590 -46.65 -12.41 2.70
N LYS A 591 -46.42 -12.76 1.43
CA LYS A 591 -46.47 -11.81 0.30
C LYS A 591 -47.89 -11.30 0.02
N ASN A 592 -48.93 -12.06 0.39
CA ASN A 592 -50.33 -11.68 0.14
C ASN A 592 -50.90 -10.68 1.17
N ASN A 593 -50.22 -10.42 2.29
CA ASN A 593 -50.71 -9.51 3.34
C ASN A 593 -50.02 -8.14 3.42
N TYR A 594 -49.14 -7.81 2.47
CA TYR A 594 -48.50 -6.49 2.35
C TYR A 594 -48.58 -5.96 0.91
N ILE A 595 -49.81 -5.82 0.39
CA ILE A 595 -50.08 -4.94 -0.75
C ILE A 595 -50.57 -3.62 -0.18
N GLY A 596 -49.62 -2.80 0.25
CA GLY A 596 -49.88 -1.48 0.79
C GLY A 596 -48.60 -0.86 1.31
N LEU A 597 -48.06 0.11 0.54
CA LEU A 597 -46.98 1.01 0.92
C LEU A 597 -45.53 0.50 0.75
N HIS A 598 -45.03 0.52 -0.50
CA HIS A 598 -43.82 1.25 -0.87
C HIS A 598 -43.54 1.11 -2.38
N ASN A 599 -44.01 2.10 -3.16
CA ASN A 599 -43.41 2.44 -4.44
C ASN A 599 -42.10 3.18 -4.16
N ASP A 600 -40.99 2.60 -4.61
CA ASP A 600 -39.83 3.28 -5.22
C ASP A 600 -38.65 2.31 -5.34
N ILE A 601 -38.81 1.31 -6.21
CA ILE A 601 -37.71 0.62 -6.88
C ILE A 601 -38.16 0.50 -8.33
N ALA A 602 -37.56 1.29 -9.22
CA ALA A 602 -37.74 1.14 -10.65
C ALA A 602 -37.12 -0.20 -11.09
N ILE A 603 -37.94 -1.26 -11.05
CA ILE A 603 -37.75 -2.46 -11.85
C ILE A 603 -38.29 -2.07 -13.22
N VAL A 604 -37.40 -1.92 -14.21
CA VAL A 604 -37.81 -1.78 -15.60
C VAL A 604 -38.59 -3.05 -15.96
N PRO A 605 -39.90 -2.98 -16.26
CA PRO A 605 -40.63 -4.14 -16.72
C PRO A 605 -40.15 -4.44 -18.14
N MET A 606 -39.68 -5.67 -18.36
CA MET A 606 -39.46 -6.17 -19.70
C MET A 606 -40.84 -6.27 -20.36
N GLU A 607 -41.07 -5.46 -21.40
CA GLU A 607 -42.31 -5.48 -22.19
C GLU A 607 -42.59 -6.91 -22.65
N ARG A 608 -43.71 -7.44 -22.16
CA ARG A 608 -44.24 -8.74 -22.56
C ARG A 608 -44.93 -8.56 -23.92
N ASN A 609 -44.14 -8.62 -24.99
CA ASN A 609 -44.70 -8.81 -26.33
C ASN A 609 -45.28 -10.23 -26.44
N ASN A 610 -46.56 -10.31 -26.81
CA ASN A 610 -47.33 -11.52 -27.06
C ASN A 610 -46.84 -12.25 -28.33
N HIS A 611 -45.67 -12.86 -28.26
CA HIS A 611 -45.25 -13.91 -29.19
C HIS A 611 -44.73 -15.11 -28.40
N LEU A 612 -45.67 -15.85 -27.80
CA LEU A 612 -45.41 -17.17 -27.23
C LEU A 612 -45.60 -18.20 -28.35
N ASN A 613 -44.49 -18.54 -29.03
CA ASN A 613 -44.20 -19.83 -29.64
C ASN A 613 -42.88 -19.68 -30.40
N ASN A 614 -41.78 -19.84 -29.66
CA ASN A 614 -40.51 -20.37 -30.13
C ASN A 614 -39.62 -20.48 -28.89
N PHE A 615 -39.44 -21.70 -28.39
CA PHE A 615 -38.22 -22.05 -27.68
C PHE A 615 -37.08 -21.77 -28.66
N VAL A 616 -36.47 -20.59 -28.57
CA VAL A 616 -35.24 -20.31 -29.29
C VAL A 616 -34.19 -21.19 -28.63
N GLU A 617 -33.95 -22.37 -29.21
CA GLU A 617 -32.63 -22.99 -29.19
C GLU A 617 -31.64 -21.84 -29.42
N ALA A 618 -30.81 -21.53 -28.43
CA ALA A 618 -29.82 -20.48 -28.58
C ALA A 618 -28.95 -20.84 -29.78
N GLU A 619 -29.21 -20.21 -30.93
CA GLU A 619 -28.48 -20.48 -32.16
C GLU A 619 -26.98 -20.41 -31.84
N PRO A 620 -26.18 -21.40 -32.26
CA PRO A 620 -24.77 -21.41 -31.94
C PRO A 620 -24.11 -20.15 -32.52
N LEU A 621 -23.67 -19.26 -31.62
CA LEU A 621 -23.02 -17.99 -31.95
C LEU A 621 -21.98 -18.19 -33.07
N GLN A 622 -22.24 -17.58 -34.22
CA GLN A 622 -21.40 -17.73 -35.41
C GLN A 622 -19.99 -17.16 -35.14
N LYS A 623 -18.99 -18.04 -35.02
CA LYS A 623 -17.61 -17.66 -34.72
C LYS A 623 -16.95 -16.98 -35.93
N VAL A 624 -16.53 -15.73 -35.74
CA VAL A 624 -15.80 -14.94 -36.74
C VAL A 624 -14.40 -15.55 -37.00
N ARG A 625 -13.97 -15.63 -38.26
CA ARG A 625 -12.65 -16.19 -38.67
C ARG A 625 -11.76 -15.17 -39.38
N GLY A 626 -10.46 -15.46 -39.47
CA GLY A 626 -9.48 -14.68 -40.25
C GLY A 626 -9.19 -13.29 -39.69
N PHE A 627 -9.08 -12.28 -40.55
CA PHE A 627 -8.71 -10.91 -40.16
C PHE A 627 -9.74 -10.24 -39.24
N LYS A 628 -11.04 -10.55 -39.42
CA LYS A 628 -12.10 -10.04 -38.53
C LYS A 628 -11.92 -10.57 -37.10
N LEU A 629 -11.42 -11.80 -36.92
CA LEU A 629 -11.07 -12.36 -35.61
C LEU A 629 -9.87 -11.63 -34.99
N LEU A 630 -8.83 -11.35 -35.79
CA LEU A 630 -7.68 -10.57 -35.32
C LEU A 630 -8.09 -9.17 -34.84
N LYS A 631 -8.97 -8.47 -35.57
CA LYS A 631 -9.54 -7.17 -35.16
C LYS A 631 -10.33 -7.30 -33.85
N ASN A 632 -11.11 -8.37 -33.69
CA ASN A 632 -11.84 -8.63 -32.45
C ASN A 632 -10.90 -8.90 -31.28
N HIS A 633 -9.82 -9.67 -31.46
CA HIS A 633 -8.80 -9.89 -30.44
C HIS A 633 -8.12 -8.58 -30.02
N ILE A 634 -7.73 -7.74 -30.98
CA ILE A 634 -7.14 -6.42 -30.71
C ILE A 634 -8.14 -5.56 -29.91
N LYS A 635 -9.38 -5.44 -30.38
CA LYS A 635 -10.43 -4.65 -29.71
C LYS A 635 -10.71 -5.15 -28.30
N ALA A 636 -10.80 -6.46 -28.10
CA ALA A 636 -11.03 -7.06 -26.79
C ALA A 636 -9.88 -6.80 -25.82
N MET A 637 -8.64 -6.93 -26.28
CA MET A 637 -7.44 -6.65 -25.47
C MET A 637 -7.33 -5.17 -25.09
N PHE A 638 -7.64 -4.26 -26.03
CA PHE A 638 -7.73 -2.83 -25.75
C PHE A 638 -8.82 -2.49 -24.75
N LEU A 639 -10.04 -3.04 -24.92
CA LEU A 639 -11.14 -2.83 -23.97
C LEU A 639 -10.80 -3.34 -22.56
N LYS A 640 -10.11 -4.50 -22.45
CA LYS A 640 -9.62 -5.02 -21.17
C LYS A 640 -8.70 -4.00 -20.48
N LEU A 641 -7.72 -3.47 -21.21
CA LEU A 641 -6.77 -2.47 -20.68
C LEU A 641 -7.49 -1.17 -20.29
N ALA A 642 -8.43 -0.71 -21.11
CA ALA A 642 -9.27 0.46 -20.84
C ALA A 642 -10.13 0.30 -19.57
N TYR A 643 -10.82 -0.83 -19.42
CA TYR A 643 -11.64 -1.10 -18.23
C TYR A 643 -10.80 -1.21 -16.96
N ASN A 644 -9.61 -1.82 -17.05
CA ASN A 644 -8.71 -1.87 -15.91
C ASN A 644 -8.23 -0.46 -15.50
N THR A 645 -7.82 0.35 -16.47
CA THR A 645 -7.29 1.70 -16.24
C THR A 645 -8.38 2.61 -15.63
N THR A 646 -9.59 2.60 -16.19
CA THR A 646 -10.73 3.42 -15.72
C THR A 646 -11.23 3.03 -14.33
N ARG A 647 -11.15 1.75 -13.97
CA ARG A 647 -11.54 1.26 -12.63
C ARG A 647 -10.46 1.53 -11.57
N ASN A 648 -9.19 1.60 -11.95
CA ASN A 648 -8.07 1.83 -11.02
C ASN A 648 -7.69 3.32 -10.88
N LYS A 649 -8.69 4.16 -10.54
CA LYS A 649 -8.57 5.63 -10.50
C LYS A 649 -7.43 6.15 -9.62
N LEU A 650 -7.13 5.49 -8.50
CA LEU A 650 -6.09 5.94 -7.57
C LEU A 650 -4.68 5.82 -8.16
N SER A 651 -4.38 4.72 -8.86
CA SER A 651 -3.08 4.54 -9.50
C SER A 651 -2.88 5.55 -10.64
N ALA A 652 -3.95 5.80 -11.41
CA ALA A 652 -3.93 6.81 -12.46
C ALA A 652 -3.66 8.21 -11.87
N PHE A 653 -4.39 8.59 -10.81
CA PHE A 653 -4.22 9.87 -10.14
C PHE A 653 -2.78 10.10 -9.67
N ILE A 654 -2.16 9.10 -9.04
CA ILE A 654 -0.77 9.21 -8.55
C ILE A 654 0.22 9.45 -9.70
N GLN A 655 0.06 8.77 -10.84
CA GLN A 655 0.97 8.92 -11.98
C GLN A 655 0.92 10.29 -12.65
N PHE A 656 -0.25 10.96 -12.66
CA PHE A 656 -0.38 12.31 -13.20
C PHE A 656 0.08 13.38 -12.21
N VAL A 657 -0.23 13.21 -10.92
CA VAL A 657 0.08 14.22 -9.89
C VAL A 657 1.55 14.22 -9.51
N THR A 658 2.21 13.06 -9.51
CA THR A 658 3.62 12.95 -9.09
C THR A 658 4.56 13.84 -9.92
N PRO A 659 4.53 13.82 -11.27
CA PRO A 659 5.36 14.71 -12.06
C PRO A 659 5.06 16.20 -11.84
N ILE A 660 3.78 16.56 -11.69
CA ILE A 660 3.37 17.95 -11.44
C ILE A 660 4.01 18.44 -10.14
N ILE A 661 3.87 17.69 -9.05
CA ILE A 661 4.45 18.05 -7.75
C ILE A 661 5.98 18.14 -7.85
N ASN A 662 6.64 17.13 -8.42
CA ASN A 662 8.11 17.10 -8.50
C ASN A 662 8.69 18.23 -9.35
N ILE A 663 8.07 18.55 -10.49
CA ILE A 663 8.49 19.65 -11.35
C ILE A 663 8.25 20.99 -10.67
N THR A 664 7.08 21.16 -10.04
CA THR A 664 6.76 22.39 -9.30
C THR A 664 7.79 22.63 -8.19
N ILE A 665 8.11 21.59 -7.42
CA ILE A 665 9.17 21.65 -6.41
C ILE A 665 10.52 21.99 -7.04
N SER A 666 10.88 21.35 -8.15
CA SER A 666 12.15 21.60 -8.85
C SER A 666 12.27 23.06 -9.28
N VAL A 667 11.21 23.63 -9.86
CA VAL A 667 11.15 25.05 -10.26
C VAL A 667 11.28 25.97 -9.05
N VAL A 668 10.61 25.66 -7.94
CA VAL A 668 10.69 26.50 -6.74
C VAL A 668 12.11 26.47 -6.14
N ILE A 669 12.75 25.30 -6.06
CA ILE A 669 14.14 25.18 -5.58
C ILE A 669 15.06 25.95 -6.53
N ALA A 670 14.94 25.71 -7.83
CA ALA A 670 15.65 26.41 -8.89
C ALA A 670 15.57 27.95 -8.74
N ARG A 671 14.37 28.51 -8.61
CA ARG A 671 14.16 29.95 -8.41
C ARG A 671 14.72 30.49 -7.10
N SER A 672 14.78 29.65 -6.06
CA SER A 672 15.33 30.03 -4.75
C SER A 672 16.85 30.18 -4.82
N TRP A 673 17.51 29.39 -5.68
CA TRP A 673 18.96 29.45 -5.93
C TRP A 673 19.30 30.52 -6.98
N LYS A 674 18.74 31.73 -6.90
CA LYS A 674 19.18 32.88 -7.74
C LYS A 674 20.64 33.25 -7.38
N PHE A 675 21.56 32.38 -7.77
CA PHE A 675 22.99 32.56 -7.69
C PHE A 675 23.32 33.59 -8.74
N ILE A 676 23.44 34.84 -8.29
CA ILE A 676 24.48 35.75 -8.76
C ILE A 676 24.57 35.86 -10.31
N SER A 677 23.45 36.08 -11.00
CA SER A 677 23.54 36.48 -12.41
C SER A 677 24.14 37.90 -12.51
N GLN A 678 23.84 38.76 -11.54
CA GLN A 678 24.46 40.07 -11.33
C GLN A 678 24.54 40.34 -9.82
N LEU A 679 25.75 40.42 -9.27
CA LEU A 679 25.96 40.90 -7.90
C LEU A 679 25.55 42.38 -7.85
N PRO A 680 24.65 42.80 -6.94
CA PRO A 680 24.31 44.21 -6.82
C PRO A 680 25.51 45.03 -6.31
N PRO A 681 25.58 46.34 -6.63
CA PRO A 681 26.57 47.22 -6.03
C PRO A 681 26.40 47.23 -4.50
N LEU A 682 27.50 47.02 -3.78
CA LEU A 682 27.52 47.03 -2.32
C LEU A 682 28.14 48.33 -1.81
N THR A 683 27.34 49.15 -1.14
CA THR A 683 27.85 50.30 -0.37
C THR A 683 28.63 49.77 0.83
N LEU A 684 29.92 50.09 0.94
CA LEU A 684 30.78 49.61 2.03
C LEU A 684 30.52 50.43 3.30
N SER A 685 29.47 50.07 4.04
CA SER A 685 29.12 50.67 5.32
C SER A 685 28.80 49.58 6.35
N LEU A 686 28.78 49.94 7.63
CA LEU A 686 28.30 49.00 8.66
C LEU A 686 26.77 48.85 8.62
N GLU A 687 26.10 49.76 7.92
CA GLU A 687 24.66 49.78 7.70
C GLU A 687 24.23 48.72 6.65
N SER A 688 25.16 48.26 5.81
CA SER A 688 24.91 47.27 4.78
C SER A 688 24.97 45.84 5.34
N GLY A 689 23.88 45.38 5.95
CA GLY A 689 23.63 43.95 6.18
C GLY A 689 24.01 43.39 7.57
N PHE A 690 24.53 44.20 8.49
CA PHE A 690 24.84 43.76 9.85
C PHE A 690 23.75 44.20 10.84
N LYS A 691 23.25 43.28 11.69
CA LYS A 691 22.18 43.56 12.66
C LYS A 691 22.67 44.27 13.92
N ASP A 692 23.76 43.78 14.52
CA ASP A 692 24.39 44.35 15.71
C ASP A 692 25.91 44.39 15.50
N THR A 693 26.53 45.55 15.68
CA THR A 693 27.99 45.72 15.55
C THR A 693 28.54 46.60 16.66
N GLN A 694 29.73 46.26 17.14
CA GLN A 694 30.44 47.01 18.16
C GLN A 694 31.81 47.42 17.65
N THR A 695 31.94 48.69 17.28
CA THR A 695 33.19 49.27 16.84
C THR A 695 34.02 49.71 18.05
N LEU A 696 35.31 49.37 18.06
CA LEU A 696 36.23 49.76 19.12
C LEU A 696 37.11 50.92 18.67
N ILE A 697 37.29 51.93 19.53
CA ILE A 697 38.16 53.07 19.25
C ILE A 697 39.20 53.27 20.35
N SER A 698 40.44 53.54 19.97
CA SER A 698 41.51 53.92 20.90
C SER A 698 42.26 55.18 20.46
N GLN A 699 42.87 55.86 21.42
CA GLN A 699 43.63 57.08 21.25
C GLN A 699 45.12 56.81 21.52
N GLY A 700 45.99 57.20 20.59
CA GLY A 700 47.44 57.15 20.76
C GLY A 700 47.93 58.17 21.79
N ALA A 701 49.08 57.88 22.41
CA ALA A 701 49.69 58.79 23.39
C ALA A 701 50.03 60.15 22.74
N ASN A 702 49.72 61.24 23.46
CA ASN A 702 50.02 62.64 23.06
C ASN A 702 49.23 63.19 21.85
N LEU A 703 47.92 62.91 21.75
CA LEU A 703 47.05 63.59 20.78
C LEU A 703 46.62 64.97 21.32
N SER A 704 47.05 66.07 20.69
CA SER A 704 46.58 67.42 21.02
C SER A 704 45.29 67.76 20.26
N ASP A 705 44.34 68.44 20.91
CA ASP A 705 43.00 68.73 20.37
C ASP A 705 42.94 69.53 19.06
N SER A 706 44.05 70.14 18.65
CA SER A 706 44.18 70.94 17.43
C SER A 706 44.65 70.15 16.20
N THR A 707 45.04 68.88 16.33
CA THR A 707 45.52 68.11 15.17
C THR A 707 44.38 67.56 14.31
N ILE A 708 44.67 67.29 13.04
CA ILE A 708 43.71 66.71 12.09
C ILE A 708 43.24 65.33 12.58
N GLU A 709 44.09 64.56 13.24
CA GLU A 709 43.75 63.24 13.79
C GLU A 709 42.79 63.35 14.98
N ALA A 710 42.92 64.38 15.81
CA ALA A 710 41.95 64.65 16.87
C ALA A 710 40.58 65.07 16.31
N GLN A 711 40.57 65.85 15.23
CA GLN A 711 39.35 66.21 14.50
C GLN A 711 38.73 65.01 13.79
N ALA A 712 39.53 64.14 13.17
CA ALA A 712 39.08 62.90 12.54
C ALA A 712 38.52 61.92 13.57
N MET A 713 39.14 61.81 14.74
CA MET A 713 38.62 61.01 15.86
C MET A 713 37.23 61.50 16.32
N ARG A 714 37.02 62.83 16.39
CA ARG A 714 35.71 63.41 16.71
C ARG A 714 34.70 63.12 15.61
N ALA A 715 35.07 63.35 14.34
CA ALA A 715 34.20 63.06 13.19
C ALA A 715 33.79 61.58 13.11
N PHE A 716 34.72 60.67 13.42
CA PHE A 716 34.45 59.23 13.52
C PHE A 716 33.47 58.93 14.66
N LYS A 717 33.67 59.50 15.86
CA LYS A 717 32.74 59.36 16.99
C LYS A 717 31.35 59.93 16.67
N ASP A 718 31.29 61.06 15.96
CA ASP A 718 30.05 61.72 15.61
C ASP A 718 29.25 60.92 14.57
N TYR A 719 29.90 60.22 13.64
CA TYR A 719 29.22 59.29 12.73
C TYR A 719 28.38 58.25 13.51
N PHE A 720 28.96 57.58 14.50
CA PHE A 720 28.23 56.59 15.30
C PHE A 720 27.18 57.18 16.25
N LYS A 721 27.31 58.46 16.65
CA LYS A 721 26.28 59.15 17.44
C LYS A 721 25.10 59.64 16.61
N THR A 722 25.37 60.05 15.36
CA THR A 722 24.37 60.58 14.43
C THR A 722 23.63 59.49 13.66
N SER A 723 24.21 58.29 13.57
CA SER A 723 23.58 57.17 12.89
C SER A 723 22.30 56.72 13.60
N THR A 724 21.22 56.54 12.85
CA THR A 724 19.90 56.12 13.34
C THR A 724 19.67 54.62 13.30
N TYR A 725 20.69 53.83 12.93
CA TYR A 725 20.55 52.39 12.80
C TYR A 725 20.59 51.70 14.17
N PRO A 726 19.54 50.93 14.53
CA PRO A 726 19.54 50.16 15.76
C PRO A 726 20.61 49.08 15.68
N GLY A 727 21.46 48.97 16.72
CA GLY A 727 22.46 47.90 16.85
C GLY A 727 23.91 48.31 16.57
N MET A 728 24.19 49.53 16.10
CA MET A 728 25.57 50.03 15.96
C MET A 728 26.04 50.74 17.23
N ASN A 729 27.01 50.15 17.92
CA ASN A 729 27.60 50.70 19.14
C ASN A 729 29.07 51.04 18.95
N LEU A 730 29.49 52.17 19.49
CA LEU A 730 30.90 52.55 19.58
C LEU A 730 31.37 52.45 21.03
N VAL A 731 32.47 51.73 21.27
CA VAL A 731 33.11 51.67 22.58
C VAL A 731 34.50 52.27 22.52
N ASP A 732 34.68 53.31 23.32
CA ASP A 732 35.96 54.00 23.50
C ASP A 732 36.74 53.35 24.64
N ILE A 733 37.90 52.80 24.32
CA ILE A 733 38.82 52.16 25.28
C ILE A 733 39.95 53.09 25.73
N GLY A 734 39.89 54.38 25.37
CA GLY A 734 40.87 55.39 25.77
C GLY A 734 42.26 55.11 25.19
N THR A 735 43.30 55.13 26.03
CA THR A 735 44.71 54.96 25.63
C THR A 735 45.20 53.51 25.65
N MET A 736 44.29 52.54 25.81
CA MET A 736 44.64 51.13 25.81
C MET A 736 45.04 50.66 24.40
N ASP A 737 46.03 49.77 24.34
CA ASP A 737 46.46 49.12 23.10
C ASP A 737 45.35 48.20 22.57
N LEU A 738 44.72 48.63 21.47
CA LEU A 738 43.59 47.96 20.85
C LEU A 738 43.95 46.55 20.35
N GLY A 739 45.19 46.33 19.89
CA GLY A 739 45.65 45.02 19.45
C GLY A 739 45.70 44.00 20.60
N LYS A 740 46.21 44.41 21.77
CA LYS A 740 46.20 43.57 22.99
C LYS A 740 44.77 43.34 23.50
N PHE A 741 43.90 44.33 23.36
CA PHE A 741 42.50 44.21 23.74
C PHE A 741 41.76 43.18 22.88
N TYR A 742 41.92 43.22 21.55
CA TYR A 742 41.38 42.21 20.64
C TYR A 742 41.92 40.81 20.95
N MET A 743 43.22 40.66 21.25
CA MET A 743 43.82 39.37 21.61
C MET A 743 43.32 38.81 22.95
N LYS A 744 42.91 39.68 23.88
CA LYS A 744 42.26 39.25 25.12
C LYS A 744 40.81 38.84 24.84
N LEU A 745 40.08 39.66 24.09
CA LEU A 745 38.69 39.41 23.72
C LEU A 745 38.55 38.13 22.89
N SER A 746 39.50 37.81 22.02
CA SER A 746 39.49 36.58 21.22
C SER A 746 39.72 35.32 22.04
N ARG A 747 40.50 35.40 23.13
CA ARG A 747 40.66 34.29 24.09
C ARG A 747 39.39 34.06 24.91
N ASP A 748 38.68 35.14 25.26
CA ASP A 748 37.48 35.08 26.09
C ASP A 748 36.25 34.65 25.26
N ASN A 749 36.04 35.24 24.09
CA ASN A 749 34.92 34.92 23.19
C ASN A 749 35.26 35.24 21.71
N LEU A 750 35.80 34.24 21.01
CA LEU A 750 36.17 34.36 19.60
C LEU A 750 34.98 34.69 18.69
N ALA A 751 33.80 34.12 18.94
CA ALA A 751 32.61 34.36 18.13
C ALA A 751 32.18 35.84 18.19
N ARG A 752 32.28 36.46 19.36
CA ARG A 752 32.00 37.89 19.52
C ARG A 752 32.92 38.77 18.67
N VAL A 753 34.22 38.45 18.65
CA VAL A 753 35.19 39.18 17.82
C VAL A 753 34.89 39.01 16.32
N GLN A 754 34.45 37.82 15.91
CA GLN A 754 34.16 37.51 14.51
C GLN A 754 32.89 38.17 13.99
N TYR A 755 31.84 38.27 14.82
CA TYR A 755 30.51 38.71 14.37
C TYR A 755 30.09 40.11 14.85
N GLU A 756 30.51 40.54 16.04
CA GLU A 756 30.15 41.87 16.59
C GLU A 756 31.28 42.90 16.41
N ASN A 757 32.53 42.53 16.66
CA ASN A 757 33.66 43.45 16.61
C ASN A 757 34.41 43.43 15.28
N LEU A 758 33.68 43.68 14.19
CA LEU A 758 34.17 43.61 12.81
C LEU A 758 35.31 44.59 12.51
N MET A 759 35.22 45.80 13.06
CA MET A 759 36.20 46.87 12.83
C MET A 759 36.49 47.70 14.08
N GLY A 760 37.62 48.39 14.04
CA GLY A 760 38.02 49.36 15.05
C GLY A 760 38.98 50.40 14.48
N ALA A 761 39.30 51.44 15.24
CA ALA A 761 40.21 52.49 14.80
C ALA A 761 41.12 52.97 15.94
N THR A 762 42.37 53.27 15.61
CA THR A 762 43.34 53.89 16.52
C THR A 762 43.83 55.18 15.91
N PHE A 763 43.64 56.30 16.60
CA PHE A 763 44.06 57.62 16.15
C PHE A 763 45.32 58.03 16.92
N ALA A 764 46.47 58.07 16.25
CA ALA A 764 47.77 58.45 16.81
C ALA A 764 48.37 59.66 16.05
N PRO A 765 49.37 60.38 16.60
CA PRO A 765 49.99 61.51 15.91
C PRO A 765 50.61 61.04 14.57
N ASN A 766 50.31 61.73 13.46
CA ASN A 766 50.74 61.39 12.10
C ASN A 766 50.29 60.00 11.58
N GLN A 767 49.46 59.23 12.29
CA GLN A 767 49.06 57.89 11.87
C GLN A 767 47.67 57.51 12.38
N ILE A 768 46.78 57.12 11.47
CA ILE A 768 45.47 56.52 11.79
C ILE A 768 45.51 55.06 11.35
N THR A 769 45.18 54.15 12.26
CA THR A 769 45.19 52.69 12.01
C THR A 769 43.78 52.13 12.09
N GLY A 770 43.27 51.60 10.98
CA GLY A 770 42.02 50.84 10.93
C GLY A 770 42.27 49.37 11.24
N TRP A 771 41.50 48.82 12.17
CA TRP A 771 41.50 47.41 12.57
C TRP A 771 40.30 46.70 11.94
N PHE A 772 40.46 45.44 11.57
CA PHE A 772 39.41 44.60 10.99
C PHE A 772 39.61 43.13 11.41
N SER A 773 38.54 42.34 11.46
CA SER A 773 38.57 40.95 11.92
C SER A 773 38.99 39.94 10.85
N ASN A 774 38.97 40.33 9.56
CA ASN A 774 39.29 39.51 8.38
C ASN A 774 38.46 38.22 8.28
N TYR A 775 37.29 38.20 8.92
CA TYR A 775 36.38 37.05 8.91
C TYR A 775 35.27 37.23 7.88
N GLY A 776 34.71 38.44 7.80
CA GLY A 776 33.86 38.87 6.70
C GLY A 776 34.69 39.25 5.47
N TYR A 777 34.18 38.88 4.29
CA TYR A 777 34.83 39.14 3.00
C TYR A 777 35.09 40.63 2.72
N HIS A 778 34.35 41.53 3.37
CA HIS A 778 34.40 42.98 3.13
C HIS A 778 34.88 43.81 4.33
N ASP A 779 35.24 43.18 5.45
CA ASP A 779 35.56 43.87 6.71
C ASP A 779 36.71 44.86 6.57
N ALA A 780 37.76 44.48 5.84
CA ALA A 780 38.91 45.33 5.56
C ALA A 780 38.52 46.59 4.79
N ALA A 781 37.67 46.43 3.77
CA ALA A 781 37.24 47.52 2.90
C ALA A 781 36.26 48.47 3.64
N ILE A 782 35.38 47.93 4.48
CA ILE A 782 34.46 48.71 5.32
C ILE A 782 35.25 49.51 6.37
N SER A 783 36.20 48.88 7.07
CA SER A 783 37.06 49.56 8.06
C SER A 783 37.79 50.76 7.45
N LEU A 784 38.37 50.57 6.26
CA LEU A 784 39.07 51.63 5.55
C LEU A 784 38.12 52.74 5.07
N ALA A 785 36.91 52.39 4.62
CA ALA A 785 35.93 53.37 4.17
C ALA A 785 35.53 54.35 5.30
N HIS A 786 35.26 53.83 6.50
CA HIS A 786 34.92 54.67 7.66
C HIS A 786 36.08 55.54 8.15
N VAL A 787 37.31 55.03 8.12
CA VAL A 787 38.50 55.82 8.46
C VAL A 787 38.71 56.96 7.45
N ASN A 788 38.56 56.67 6.14
CA ASN A 788 38.71 57.69 5.10
C ASN A 788 37.61 58.76 5.16
N ASP A 789 36.36 58.38 5.46
CA ASP A 789 35.27 59.34 5.67
C ASP A 789 35.53 60.24 6.89
N ALA A 790 36.05 59.69 7.98
CA ALA A 790 36.45 60.48 9.16
C ALA A 790 37.57 61.50 8.85
N ILE A 791 38.56 61.11 8.05
CA ILE A 791 39.61 62.02 7.58
C ILE A 791 39.01 63.11 6.68
N MET A 792 38.12 62.74 5.76
CA MET A 792 37.47 63.70 4.85
C MET A 792 36.65 64.75 5.61
N ARG A 793 35.88 64.33 6.62
CA ARG A 793 35.11 65.23 7.49
C ARG A 793 36.00 66.14 8.35
N ALA A 794 37.19 65.68 8.72
CA ALA A 794 38.16 66.50 9.45
C ALA A 794 38.79 67.58 8.56
N VAL A 795 39.12 67.25 7.30
CA VAL A 795 39.74 68.17 6.35
C VAL A 795 38.72 69.15 5.76
N SER A 796 37.51 68.68 5.46
CA SER A 796 36.42 69.47 4.86
C SER A 796 35.12 69.26 5.65
N PRO A 797 34.84 70.12 6.65
CA PRO A 797 33.62 70.03 7.45
C PRO A 797 32.37 70.13 6.57
N GLY A 798 31.48 69.13 6.64
CA GLY A 798 30.22 69.07 5.87
C GLY A 798 30.27 68.24 4.59
N SER A 799 31.42 67.66 4.23
CA SER A 799 31.55 66.65 3.15
C SER A 799 31.45 65.23 3.72
N THR A 800 30.82 64.29 3.00
CA THR A 800 30.79 62.85 3.34
C THR A 800 31.36 62.03 2.18
N LEU A 801 32.07 60.95 2.51
CA LEU A 801 32.67 60.05 1.54
C LEU A 801 31.94 58.70 1.59
N THR A 802 31.35 58.29 0.46
CA THR A 802 30.75 56.96 0.30
C THR A 802 31.58 56.13 -0.66
N ILE A 803 31.89 54.89 -0.26
CA ILE A 803 32.64 53.94 -1.10
C ILE A 803 31.72 52.80 -1.48
N ILE A 804 31.66 52.50 -2.78
CA ILE A 804 30.79 51.46 -3.34
C ILE A 804 31.67 50.43 -4.04
N ASN A 805 31.56 49.17 -3.64
CA ASN A 805 32.13 48.06 -4.38
C ASN A 805 31.14 47.63 -5.47
N HIS A 806 31.43 48.00 -6.71
CA HIS A 806 30.65 47.58 -7.87
C HIS A 806 31.38 46.43 -8.58
N PRO A 807 30.85 45.20 -8.55
CA PRO A 807 31.49 44.06 -9.21
C PRO A 807 31.48 44.24 -10.73
N LEU A 808 32.53 43.75 -11.39
CA LEU A 808 32.60 43.68 -12.84
C LEU A 808 31.67 42.55 -13.33
N PRO A 809 31.07 42.69 -14.53
CA PRO A 809 30.30 41.59 -15.14
C PRO A 809 31.20 40.37 -15.35
N TYR A 810 30.66 39.17 -15.14
CA TYR A 810 31.41 37.92 -15.33
C TYR A 810 31.86 37.76 -16.77
N ALA A 811 33.10 37.26 -16.96
CA ALA A 811 33.52 36.72 -18.25
C ALA A 811 32.62 35.52 -18.58
N ILE A 812 32.12 35.44 -19.81
CA ILE A 812 31.08 34.47 -20.19
C ILE A 812 31.57 33.03 -20.19
N GLU A 813 32.85 32.81 -20.46
CA GLU A 813 33.46 31.49 -20.30
C GLU A 813 33.39 31.02 -18.84
N ASN A 814 33.65 31.92 -17.88
CA ASN A 814 33.52 31.61 -16.46
C ASN A 814 32.07 31.47 -16.03
N LEU A 815 31.15 32.28 -16.57
CA LEU A 815 29.72 32.16 -16.31
C LEU A 815 29.17 30.81 -16.80
N VAL A 816 29.49 30.41 -18.03
CA VAL A 816 29.09 29.11 -18.60
C VAL A 816 29.76 27.97 -17.85
N ARG A 817 31.04 28.09 -17.46
CA ARG A 817 31.74 27.07 -16.68
C ARG A 817 31.16 26.90 -15.27
N VAL A 818 30.88 27.99 -14.57
CA VAL A 818 30.23 27.99 -13.24
C VAL A 818 28.81 27.45 -13.35
N MET A 819 28.05 27.82 -14.37
CA MET A 819 26.70 27.30 -14.62
C MET A 819 26.70 25.85 -15.14
N ALA A 820 27.83 25.34 -15.63
CA ALA A 820 28.04 23.94 -15.95
C ALA A 820 28.51 23.10 -14.74
N THR A 821 28.87 23.73 -13.62
CA THR A 821 29.11 23.02 -12.35
C THR A 821 27.80 22.50 -11.76
N GLY A 822 27.84 21.40 -11.01
CA GLY A 822 26.67 20.66 -10.50
C GLY A 822 25.71 21.42 -9.56
N SER A 823 25.87 22.73 -9.42
CA SER A 823 24.99 23.66 -8.69
C SER A 823 23.97 24.37 -9.60
N SER A 824 23.80 23.91 -10.84
CA SER A 824 22.96 24.57 -11.83
C SER A 824 21.51 24.12 -11.83
N MET A 825 20.63 25.00 -12.30
CA MET A 825 19.20 24.71 -12.54
C MET A 825 19.05 23.41 -13.34
N GLY A 826 19.83 23.25 -14.41
CA GLY A 826 19.79 22.09 -15.31
C GLY A 826 20.08 20.76 -14.62
N PHE A 827 21.03 20.73 -13.67
CA PHE A 827 21.32 19.53 -12.88
C PHE A 827 20.15 19.14 -11.98
N GLN A 828 19.56 20.10 -11.25
CA GLN A 828 18.45 19.83 -10.33
C GLN A 828 17.21 19.33 -11.09
N PHE A 829 16.88 19.96 -12.22
CA PHE A 829 15.79 19.50 -13.09
C PHE A 829 16.05 18.08 -13.64
N ALA A 830 17.25 17.82 -14.15
CA ALA A 830 17.64 16.51 -14.67
C ALA A 830 17.55 15.38 -13.63
N PHE A 831 18.03 15.65 -12.42
CA PHE A 831 17.98 14.69 -11.30
C PHE A 831 16.54 14.38 -10.89
N ASN A 832 15.73 15.42 -10.68
CA ASN A 832 14.34 15.27 -10.20
C ASN A 832 13.42 14.65 -11.26
N ILE A 833 13.62 14.96 -12.54
CA ILE A 833 12.89 14.29 -13.64
C ILE A 833 13.28 12.81 -13.71
N GLY A 834 14.56 12.47 -13.61
CA GLY A 834 15.02 11.08 -13.57
C GLY A 834 14.39 10.29 -12.43
N PHE A 835 14.38 10.86 -11.22
CA PHE A 835 13.76 10.24 -10.05
C PHE A 835 12.24 10.07 -10.21
N CYS A 836 11.56 11.10 -10.71
CA CYS A 836 10.13 11.06 -10.98
C CYS A 836 9.78 9.95 -11.99
N MET A 837 10.55 9.87 -13.07
CA MET A 837 10.33 8.90 -14.14
C MET A 837 10.64 7.47 -13.71
N ALA A 838 11.64 7.26 -12.84
CA ALA A 838 11.90 5.97 -12.20
C ALA A 838 10.67 5.45 -11.43
N PHE A 839 9.97 6.33 -10.73
CA PHE A 839 8.78 5.99 -9.97
C PHE A 839 7.55 5.77 -10.87
N VAL A 840 7.26 6.66 -11.83
CA VAL A 840 6.10 6.56 -12.72
C VAL A 840 6.14 5.29 -13.57
N THR A 841 7.31 4.97 -14.13
CA THR A 841 7.48 3.80 -15.02
C THR A 841 7.37 2.47 -14.28
N SER A 842 7.68 2.44 -12.98
CA SER A 842 7.54 1.23 -12.15
C SER A 842 6.10 0.71 -12.07
N PHE A 843 5.10 1.57 -12.27
CA PHE A 843 3.70 1.14 -12.26
C PHE A 843 3.30 0.25 -13.45
N LEU A 844 4.03 0.29 -14.57
CA LEU A 844 3.77 -0.54 -15.76
C LEU A 844 3.78 -2.04 -15.40
N VAL A 845 4.66 -2.41 -14.47
CA VAL A 845 4.86 -3.80 -14.03
C VAL A 845 3.67 -4.35 -13.24
N LEU A 846 2.88 -3.48 -12.57
CA LEU A 846 1.80 -3.91 -11.67
C LEU A 846 0.70 -4.72 -12.38
N PHE A 847 0.25 -4.25 -13.54
CA PHE A 847 -0.83 -4.91 -14.27
C PHE A 847 -0.36 -6.22 -14.90
N VAL A 848 0.83 -6.21 -15.52
CA VAL A 848 1.42 -7.39 -16.17
C VAL A 848 1.63 -8.53 -15.18
N ILE A 849 2.14 -8.23 -13.97
CA ILE A 849 2.29 -9.27 -12.93
C ILE A 849 0.92 -9.79 -12.47
N LYS A 850 -0.07 -8.93 -12.25
CA LYS A 850 -1.42 -9.37 -11.84
C LYS A 850 -2.07 -10.26 -12.89
N GLU A 851 -1.90 -9.93 -14.17
CA GLU A 851 -2.41 -10.73 -15.28
C GLU A 851 -1.74 -12.11 -15.35
N ARG A 852 -0.44 -12.21 -15.04
CA ARG A 852 0.26 -13.50 -15.01
C ARG A 852 -0.16 -14.36 -13.81
N ILE A 853 -0.17 -13.79 -12.61
CA ILE A 853 -0.49 -14.54 -11.38
C ILE A 853 -1.94 -15.02 -11.36
N SER A 854 -2.87 -14.25 -11.93
CA SER A 854 -4.27 -14.65 -12.02
C SER A 854 -4.54 -15.80 -13.00
N GLY A 855 -3.55 -16.22 -13.79
CA GLY A 855 -3.73 -17.21 -14.86
C GLY A 855 -4.51 -16.69 -16.06
N ALA A 856 -4.94 -15.42 -16.05
CA ALA A 856 -5.71 -14.82 -17.15
C ALA A 856 -4.93 -14.84 -18.47
N LYS A 857 -3.61 -14.66 -18.42
CA LYS A 857 -2.72 -14.80 -19.58
C LYS A 857 -2.78 -16.20 -20.22
N LEU A 858 -2.79 -17.25 -19.40
CA LEU A 858 -2.92 -18.62 -19.89
C LEU A 858 -4.29 -18.82 -20.56
N LEU A 859 -5.35 -18.35 -19.92
CA LEU A 859 -6.72 -18.44 -20.47
C LEU A 859 -6.85 -17.71 -21.81
N GLN A 860 -6.22 -16.53 -21.95
CA GLN A 860 -6.17 -15.78 -23.22
C GLN A 860 -5.42 -16.53 -24.31
N ARG A 861 -4.31 -17.21 -23.97
CA ARG A 861 -3.54 -18.04 -24.91
C ARG A 861 -4.34 -19.27 -25.35
N VAL A 862 -5.02 -19.94 -24.42
CA VAL A 862 -5.94 -21.07 -24.71
C VAL A 862 -7.13 -20.61 -25.57
N SER A 863 -7.56 -19.35 -25.42
CA SER A 863 -8.61 -18.74 -26.24
C SER A 863 -8.17 -18.40 -27.68
N GLY A 864 -6.90 -18.63 -28.04
CA GLY A 864 -6.38 -18.45 -29.39
C GLY A 864 -5.79 -17.06 -29.67
N VAL A 865 -5.57 -16.22 -28.66
CA VAL A 865 -4.89 -14.93 -28.83
C VAL A 865 -3.37 -15.15 -28.99
N ARG A 866 -2.79 -14.62 -30.07
CA ARG A 866 -1.35 -14.72 -30.34
C ARG A 866 -0.54 -13.83 -29.37
N PRO A 867 0.63 -14.27 -28.88
CA PRO A 867 1.48 -13.46 -27.99
C PRO A 867 1.85 -12.08 -28.56
N ALA A 868 2.15 -11.99 -29.85
CA ALA A 868 2.46 -10.72 -30.51
C ALA A 868 1.30 -9.70 -30.43
N VAL A 869 0.04 -10.16 -30.53
CA VAL A 869 -1.13 -9.28 -30.38
C VAL A 869 -1.28 -8.83 -28.93
N MET A 870 -1.03 -9.73 -27.98
CA MET A 870 -1.10 -9.40 -26.56
C MET A 870 -0.10 -8.32 -26.16
N TRP A 871 1.17 -8.53 -26.49
CA TRP A 871 2.23 -7.59 -26.14
C TRP A 871 2.18 -6.30 -26.97
N GLY A 872 1.80 -6.39 -28.26
CA GLY A 872 1.62 -5.20 -29.10
C GLY A 872 0.49 -4.30 -28.63
N THR A 873 -0.66 -4.86 -28.27
CA THR A 873 -1.78 -4.06 -27.71
C THR A 873 -1.44 -3.46 -26.35
N ALA A 874 -0.76 -4.20 -25.48
CA ALA A 874 -0.28 -3.69 -24.21
C ALA A 874 0.75 -2.55 -24.40
N PHE A 875 1.74 -2.73 -25.27
CA PHE A 875 2.76 -1.73 -25.58
C PHE A 875 2.15 -0.42 -26.10
N ILE A 876 1.22 -0.48 -27.05
CA ILE A 876 0.56 0.72 -27.58
C ILE A 876 -0.28 1.42 -26.50
N TRP A 877 -1.01 0.67 -25.68
CA TRP A 877 -1.80 1.25 -24.60
C TRP A 877 -0.94 1.97 -23.56
N ASP A 878 0.14 1.32 -23.10
CA ASP A 878 1.06 1.88 -22.11
C ASP A 878 1.83 3.08 -22.70
N TRP A 879 2.15 3.06 -23.99
CA TRP A 879 2.76 4.20 -24.69
C TRP A 879 1.81 5.41 -24.76
N ILE A 880 0.53 5.19 -25.14
CA ILE A 880 -0.50 6.25 -25.15
C ILE A 880 -0.70 6.82 -23.73
N TRP A 881 -0.71 5.94 -22.73
CA TRP A 881 -0.90 6.35 -21.35
C TRP A 881 0.27 7.20 -20.83
N LEU A 882 1.51 6.79 -21.09
CA LEU A 882 2.70 7.58 -20.75
C LEU A 882 2.75 8.89 -21.53
N PHE A 883 2.34 8.90 -22.80
CA PHE A 883 2.23 10.14 -23.58
C PHE A 883 1.32 11.17 -22.91
N LEU A 884 0.18 10.76 -22.34
CA LEU A 884 -0.67 11.67 -21.57
C LEU A 884 0.04 12.22 -20.32
N VAL A 885 0.82 11.40 -19.63
CA VAL A 885 1.62 11.85 -18.47
C VAL A 885 2.69 12.86 -18.91
N TYR A 886 3.31 12.64 -20.06
CA TYR A 886 4.35 13.54 -20.60
C TYR A 886 3.76 14.87 -21.06
N LEU A 887 2.54 14.86 -21.60
CA LEU A 887 1.82 16.09 -21.92
C LEU A 887 1.58 16.92 -20.65
N CYS A 888 1.25 16.29 -19.51
CA CYS A 888 1.16 17.01 -18.23
C CYS A 888 2.51 17.60 -17.80
N ILE A 889 3.63 16.89 -17.99
CA ILE A 889 4.99 17.40 -17.71
C ILE A 889 5.29 18.64 -18.55
N VAL A 890 5.09 18.57 -19.86
CA VAL A 890 5.34 19.68 -20.79
C VAL A 890 4.43 20.87 -20.49
N LEU A 891 3.16 20.64 -20.20
CA LEU A 891 2.22 21.70 -19.79
C LEU A 891 2.67 22.38 -18.50
N THR A 892 3.15 21.62 -17.50
CA THR A 892 3.66 22.25 -16.27
C THR A 892 4.89 23.11 -16.52
N LEU A 893 5.83 22.67 -17.35
CA LEU A 893 7.00 23.46 -17.72
C LEU A 893 6.60 24.74 -18.48
N ALA A 894 5.65 24.63 -19.41
CA ALA A 894 5.10 25.76 -20.16
C ALA A 894 4.41 26.80 -19.23
N CYS A 895 3.73 26.35 -18.17
CA CYS A 895 3.10 27.24 -17.20
C CYS A 895 4.09 28.08 -16.37
N PHE A 896 5.29 27.54 -16.08
CA PHE A 896 6.28 28.27 -15.28
C PHE A 896 7.12 29.27 -16.09
N GLN A 897 7.19 29.10 -17.42
CA GLN A 897 7.95 29.98 -18.33
C GLN A 897 9.40 30.24 -17.88
N GLU A 898 10.16 29.18 -17.64
CA GLU A 898 11.59 29.29 -17.33
C GLU A 898 12.42 29.67 -18.56
N ASN A 899 13.40 30.55 -18.39
CA ASN A 899 14.16 31.17 -19.48
C ASN A 899 14.85 30.16 -20.42
N THR A 900 15.24 28.98 -19.92
CA THR A 900 15.93 27.93 -20.70
C THR A 900 15.00 26.86 -21.29
N LEU A 901 13.68 26.95 -21.03
CA LEU A 901 12.68 25.93 -21.39
C LEU A 901 11.33 26.55 -21.82
N SER A 902 11.36 27.80 -22.29
CA SER A 902 10.13 28.57 -22.59
C SER A 902 9.71 28.48 -24.06
N THR A 903 10.65 28.18 -24.96
CA THR A 903 10.36 28.19 -26.40
C THR A 903 9.62 26.91 -26.84
N PRO A 904 8.70 26.99 -27.83
CA PRO A 904 8.02 25.81 -28.36
C PRO A 904 8.98 24.73 -28.88
N GLU A 905 10.12 25.14 -29.44
CA GLU A 905 11.16 24.22 -29.92
C GLU A 905 11.83 23.45 -28.78
N GLU A 906 12.18 24.11 -27.68
CA GLU A 906 12.77 23.48 -26.49
C GLU A 906 11.78 22.49 -25.84
N LEU A 907 10.52 22.89 -25.70
CA LEU A 907 9.46 22.02 -25.19
C LEU A 907 9.22 20.81 -26.13
N GLY A 908 9.32 21.02 -27.44
CA GLY A 908 9.27 19.95 -28.45
C GLY A 908 10.41 18.94 -28.28
N ARG A 909 11.64 19.41 -28.03
CA ARG A 909 12.81 18.54 -27.77
C ARG A 909 12.63 17.74 -26.46
N VAL A 910 12.09 18.36 -25.42
CA VAL A 910 11.77 17.67 -24.16
C VAL A 910 10.76 16.54 -24.39
N LEU A 911 9.70 16.82 -25.18
CA LEU A 911 8.71 15.81 -25.53
C LEU A 911 9.31 14.67 -26.35
N LEU A 912 10.21 14.97 -27.30
CA LEU A 912 10.93 13.98 -28.10
C LEU A 912 11.72 13.00 -27.22
N VAL A 913 12.52 13.52 -26.28
CA VAL A 913 13.32 12.70 -25.35
C VAL A 913 12.41 11.79 -24.53
N LEU A 914 11.30 12.31 -24.00
CA LEU A 914 10.32 11.55 -23.23
C LEU A 914 9.64 10.45 -24.05
N MET A 915 9.31 10.71 -25.32
CA MET A 915 8.74 9.71 -26.23
C MET A 915 9.71 8.58 -26.57
N VAL A 916 10.97 8.89 -26.86
CA VAL A 916 11.99 7.85 -27.15
C VAL A 916 12.29 7.05 -25.88
N PHE A 917 12.28 7.70 -24.72
CA PHE A 917 12.42 7.05 -23.43
C PHE A 917 11.33 5.98 -23.16
N SER A 918 10.06 6.22 -23.55
CA SER A 918 9.00 5.21 -23.35
C SER A 918 9.18 3.98 -24.25
N LEU A 919 9.70 4.16 -25.47
CA LEU A 919 10.02 3.04 -26.37
C LEU A 919 11.07 2.11 -25.78
N ALA A 920 12.06 2.66 -25.05
CA ALA A 920 13.09 1.89 -24.37
C ALA A 920 12.58 1.24 -23.07
N THR A 921 11.79 1.98 -22.30
CA THR A 921 11.46 1.63 -20.92
C THR A 921 10.37 0.57 -20.82
N ILE A 922 9.34 0.63 -21.67
CA ILE A 922 8.20 -0.31 -21.61
C ILE A 922 8.67 -1.78 -21.81
N PRO A 923 9.46 -2.12 -22.86
CA PRO A 923 9.90 -3.51 -23.05
C PRO A 923 10.80 -4.01 -21.93
N LEU A 924 11.68 -3.16 -21.39
CA LEU A 924 12.54 -3.49 -20.25
C LEU A 924 11.71 -3.84 -19.01
N HIS A 925 10.65 -3.10 -18.74
CA HIS A 925 9.73 -3.36 -17.62
C HIS A 925 8.94 -4.66 -17.82
N TYR A 926 8.52 -4.96 -19.06
CA TYR A 926 7.86 -6.23 -19.39
C TYR A 926 8.79 -7.43 -19.16
N LEU A 927 10.06 -7.32 -19.56
CA LEU A 927 11.07 -8.35 -19.29
C LEU A 927 11.35 -8.53 -17.80
N ALA A 928 11.45 -7.42 -17.06
CA ALA A 928 11.64 -7.46 -15.61
C ALA A 928 10.45 -8.10 -14.88
N SER A 929 9.23 -7.93 -15.41
CA SER A 929 8.01 -8.46 -14.79
C SER A 929 8.05 -9.97 -14.54
N PHE A 930 8.75 -10.75 -15.37
CA PHE A 930 8.86 -12.21 -15.25
C PHE A 930 9.60 -12.67 -13.98
N TYR A 931 10.48 -11.85 -13.41
CA TYR A 931 11.27 -12.21 -12.23
C TYR A 931 10.52 -12.00 -10.92
N PHE A 932 9.32 -11.41 -10.95
CA PHE A 932 8.59 -11.01 -9.74
C PHE A 932 7.33 -11.83 -9.51
N GLU A 933 7.28 -12.63 -8.45
CA GLU A 933 6.15 -13.51 -8.13
C GLU A 933 4.92 -12.80 -7.55
N ALA A 934 5.06 -11.58 -7.04
CA ALA A 934 3.96 -10.79 -6.49
C ALA A 934 3.99 -9.35 -6.99
N ALA A 935 2.81 -8.78 -7.29
CA ALA A 935 2.69 -7.48 -7.92
C ALA A 935 3.19 -6.33 -7.03
N ALA A 936 2.87 -6.35 -5.74
CA ALA A 936 3.28 -5.31 -4.78
C ALA A 936 4.80 -5.21 -4.67
N THR A 937 5.44 -6.36 -4.43
CA THR A 937 6.89 -6.48 -4.31
C THR A 937 7.58 -6.20 -5.64
N GLY A 938 6.98 -6.58 -6.76
CA GLY A 938 7.49 -6.27 -8.09
C GLY A 938 7.56 -4.77 -8.35
N PHE A 939 6.52 -4.01 -7.99
CA PHE A 939 6.53 -2.55 -8.06
C PHE A 939 7.66 -1.93 -7.23
N SER A 940 7.76 -2.30 -5.94
CA SER A 940 8.79 -1.72 -5.06
C SER A 940 10.21 -2.08 -5.50
N LYS A 941 10.44 -3.34 -5.90
CA LYS A 941 11.75 -3.77 -6.41
C LYS A 941 12.11 -3.10 -7.74
N MET A 942 11.14 -2.91 -8.63
CA MET A 942 11.37 -2.19 -9.89
C MET A 942 11.68 -0.72 -9.65
N CYS A 943 10.97 -0.05 -8.74
CA CYS A 943 11.25 1.33 -8.37
C CYS A 943 12.67 1.49 -7.82
N PHE A 944 13.10 0.57 -6.96
CA PHE A 944 14.46 0.55 -6.44
C PHE A 944 15.49 0.35 -7.57
N LEU A 945 15.29 -0.65 -8.42
CA LEU A 945 16.18 -0.93 -9.55
C LEU A 945 16.29 0.27 -10.49
N ASN A 946 15.17 0.93 -10.79
CA ASN A 946 15.13 2.11 -11.64
C ASN A 946 15.89 3.31 -11.06
N ILE A 947 15.79 3.54 -9.74
CA ILE A 947 16.54 4.62 -9.07
C ILE A 947 18.04 4.32 -9.10
N PHE A 948 18.43 3.07 -8.82
CA PHE A 948 19.85 2.66 -8.81
C PHE A 948 20.47 2.59 -10.20
N CYS A 949 19.70 2.23 -11.23
CA CYS A 949 20.18 2.20 -12.62
C CYS A 949 20.04 3.56 -13.32
N GLY A 950 19.49 4.58 -12.67
CA GLY A 950 19.27 5.90 -13.26
C GLY A 950 19.97 7.01 -12.50
N CYS A 951 19.41 7.40 -11.36
CA CYS A 951 19.85 8.54 -10.56
C CYS A 951 21.28 8.37 -10.02
N MET A 952 21.65 7.16 -9.58
CA MET A 952 22.98 6.91 -9.03
C MET A 952 24.10 7.02 -10.09
N PRO A 953 24.01 6.34 -11.24
CA PRO A 953 24.89 6.56 -12.39
C PRO A 953 25.01 8.03 -12.78
N PHE A 954 23.89 8.76 -12.84
CA PHE A 954 23.89 10.19 -13.15
C PHE A 954 24.71 11.00 -12.14
N LEU A 955 24.48 10.79 -10.84
CA LEU A 955 25.26 11.45 -9.78
C LEU A 955 26.75 11.12 -9.87
N ILE A 956 27.10 9.84 -10.09
CA ILE A 956 28.49 9.40 -10.23
C ILE A 956 29.17 10.13 -11.39
N THR A 957 28.52 10.18 -12.56
CA THR A 957 29.10 10.83 -13.73
C THR A 957 29.22 12.34 -13.58
N GLU A 958 28.27 13.01 -12.91
CA GLU A 958 28.36 14.45 -12.66
C GLU A 958 29.43 14.78 -11.63
N VAL A 959 29.56 14.00 -10.55
CA VAL A 959 30.61 14.19 -9.53
C VAL A 959 32.00 14.00 -10.15
N LEU A 960 32.19 13.01 -11.02
CA LEU A 960 33.46 12.79 -11.72
C LEU A 960 33.81 13.89 -12.74
N ARG A 961 32.84 14.72 -13.14
CA ARG A 961 33.06 15.89 -14.02
C ARG A 961 33.46 17.13 -13.23
N LEU A 962 33.35 17.12 -11.90
CA LEU A 962 33.78 18.24 -11.08
C LEU A 962 35.32 18.39 -11.16
N PRO A 963 35.82 19.61 -11.45
CA PRO A 963 37.24 19.85 -11.68
C PRO A 963 38.12 19.55 -10.44
N GLU A 964 37.53 19.54 -9.24
CA GLU A 964 38.22 19.27 -7.97
C GLU A 964 38.36 17.77 -7.65
N VAL A 965 37.55 16.90 -8.27
CA VAL A 965 37.39 15.50 -7.83
C VAL A 965 37.87 14.49 -8.88
N GLY A 966 37.48 14.65 -10.14
CA GLY A 966 37.60 13.58 -11.14
C GLY A 966 38.46 13.95 -12.36
N SER A 967 39.06 12.91 -12.97
CA SER A 967 39.61 13.03 -14.32
C SER A 967 38.48 12.93 -15.34
N PRO A 968 38.37 13.86 -16.31
CA PRO A 968 37.30 13.87 -17.32
C PRO A 968 37.25 12.57 -18.14
N TYR A 969 38.37 11.85 -18.25
CA TYR A 969 38.45 10.55 -18.90
C TYR A 969 37.52 9.50 -18.28
N TYR A 970 37.51 9.38 -16.95
CA TYR A 970 36.65 8.39 -16.27
C TYR A 970 35.18 8.73 -16.38
N ALA A 971 34.84 10.02 -16.37
CA ALA A 971 33.47 10.46 -16.59
C ALA A 971 32.93 10.02 -17.96
N HIS A 972 33.71 10.21 -19.04
CA HIS A 972 33.32 9.75 -20.38
C HIS A 972 33.25 8.22 -20.49
N LEU A 973 34.13 7.49 -19.81
CA LEU A 973 34.10 6.02 -19.78
C LEU A 973 32.80 5.51 -19.13
N PHE A 974 32.47 6.02 -17.93
CA PHE A 974 31.25 5.63 -17.22
C PHE A 974 29.98 6.03 -17.99
N ASP A 975 30.01 7.16 -18.68
CA ASP A 975 28.89 7.60 -19.52
C ASP A 975 28.57 6.59 -20.63
N TRP A 976 29.60 6.04 -21.30
CA TRP A 976 29.41 4.95 -22.27
C TRP A 976 28.87 3.66 -21.64
N ILE A 977 29.34 3.30 -20.45
CA ILE A 977 28.90 2.10 -19.73
C ILE A 977 27.42 2.22 -19.31
N PHE A 978 27.00 3.42 -18.90
CA PHE A 978 25.64 3.66 -18.39
C PHE A 978 24.62 4.06 -19.48
N SER A 979 25.07 4.42 -20.68
CA SER A 979 24.23 4.76 -21.84
C SER A 979 23.13 3.75 -22.24
N PRO A 980 23.25 2.42 -21.99
CA PRO A 980 22.14 1.49 -22.22
C PRO A 980 20.98 1.63 -21.22
N LEU A 981 21.15 2.37 -20.13
CA LEU A 981 20.15 2.52 -19.07
C LEU A 981 19.22 3.72 -19.40
N PRO A 982 17.93 3.50 -19.72
CA PRO A 982 17.06 4.58 -20.22
C PRO A 982 16.88 5.74 -19.24
N ILE A 983 16.85 5.46 -17.93
CA ILE A 983 16.65 6.48 -16.89
C ILE A 983 17.90 7.35 -16.70
N TYR A 984 19.09 6.77 -16.87
CA TYR A 984 20.33 7.54 -16.90
C TYR A 984 20.32 8.49 -18.11
N CYS A 985 19.96 7.96 -19.29
CA CYS A 985 19.93 8.71 -20.54
C CYS A 985 18.94 9.89 -20.53
N ILE A 986 17.76 9.76 -19.91
CA ILE A 986 16.85 10.90 -19.77
C ILE A 986 17.44 12.00 -18.88
N SER A 987 17.97 11.68 -17.69
CA SER A 987 18.61 12.68 -16.83
C SER A 987 19.77 13.37 -17.53
N ARG A 988 20.63 12.59 -18.20
CA ARG A 988 21.77 13.12 -18.95
C ARG A 988 21.33 14.02 -20.12
N SER A 989 20.29 13.63 -20.85
CA SER A 989 19.73 14.42 -21.96
C SER A 989 19.18 15.77 -21.49
N PHE A 990 18.43 15.79 -20.38
CA PHE A 990 17.92 17.06 -19.82
C PHE A 990 19.05 17.98 -19.37
N ARG A 991 20.08 17.44 -18.71
CA ARG A 991 21.25 18.22 -18.27
C ARG A 991 22.00 18.83 -19.44
N ASP A 992 22.30 18.04 -20.47
CA ASP A 992 23.05 18.49 -21.64
C ASP A 992 22.23 19.47 -22.52
N MET A 993 20.91 19.29 -22.59
CA MET A 993 20.00 20.27 -23.20
C MET A 993 20.01 21.60 -22.45
N SER A 994 19.95 21.58 -21.12
CA SER A 994 19.99 22.81 -20.31
C SER A 994 21.31 23.56 -20.46
N VAL A 995 22.44 22.84 -20.51
CA VAL A 995 23.76 23.46 -20.75
C VAL A 995 23.84 24.07 -22.15
N SER A 996 23.30 23.40 -23.17
CA SER A 996 23.27 23.91 -24.55
C SER A 996 22.37 25.14 -24.70
N SER A 997 21.16 25.11 -24.15
CA SER A 997 20.24 26.26 -24.13
C SER A 997 20.85 27.46 -23.41
N PHE A 998 21.49 27.23 -22.25
CA PHE A 998 22.16 28.29 -21.52
C PHE A 998 23.35 28.88 -22.30
N SER A 999 24.17 28.04 -22.94
CA SER A 999 25.32 28.51 -23.73
C SER A 999 24.86 29.41 -24.88
N MET A 1000 23.77 29.05 -25.57
CA MET A 1000 23.17 29.90 -26.60
C MET A 1000 22.66 31.22 -26.01
N MET A 1001 21.91 31.18 -24.90
CA MET A 1001 21.39 32.39 -24.25
C MET A 1001 22.51 33.36 -23.84
N ALA A 1002 23.60 32.83 -23.27
CA ALA A 1002 24.75 33.64 -22.86
C ALA A 1002 25.49 34.26 -24.06
N CYS A 1003 25.62 33.53 -25.17
CA CYS A 1003 26.24 34.04 -26.39
C CYS A 1003 25.35 35.03 -27.15
N ASP A 1004 24.02 34.88 -27.10
CA ASP A 1004 23.10 35.85 -27.69
C ASP A 1004 23.09 37.17 -26.90
N GLY A 1005 23.16 37.10 -25.56
CA GLY A 1005 23.27 38.29 -24.70
C GLY A 1005 24.54 39.14 -24.95
N LEU A 1006 25.64 38.52 -25.39
CA LEU A 1006 26.85 39.25 -25.83
C LEU A 1006 26.60 40.13 -27.04
N CYS A 1007 25.80 39.64 -28.00
CA CYS A 1007 25.48 40.40 -29.19
C CYS A 1007 24.65 41.65 -28.86
N GLU A 1008 23.79 41.59 -27.84
CA GLU A 1008 23.04 42.76 -27.37
C GLU A 1008 23.92 43.77 -26.63
N GLN A 1009 24.93 43.32 -25.88
CA GLN A 1009 25.81 44.19 -25.09
C GLN A 1009 26.88 44.89 -25.96
N TYR A 1010 27.35 44.27 -27.03
CA TYR A 1010 28.28 44.87 -28.00
C TYR A 1010 27.53 45.66 -29.09
N LEU A 1011 26.98 46.82 -28.73
CA LEU A 1011 26.18 47.73 -29.58
C LEU A 1011 26.85 48.25 -30.88
N ASN A 1012 28.10 47.86 -31.18
CA ASN A 1012 28.88 48.36 -32.31
C ASN A 1012 29.14 47.31 -33.42
N CYS A 1013 28.55 46.11 -33.35
CA CYS A 1013 28.73 45.08 -34.38
C CYS A 1013 27.44 44.91 -35.21
N ALA A 1014 27.35 45.57 -36.37
CA ALA A 1014 26.16 45.59 -37.23
C ALA A 1014 25.75 44.21 -37.81
N ASN A 1015 26.59 43.17 -37.65
CA ASN A 1015 26.31 41.77 -37.97
C ASN A 1015 26.85 40.86 -36.85
N CYS A 1016 26.36 41.04 -35.63
CA CYS A 1016 26.69 40.12 -34.54
C CYS A 1016 25.92 38.81 -34.72
N THR A 1017 26.62 37.79 -35.22
CA THR A 1017 26.16 36.40 -35.22
C THR A 1017 27.01 35.61 -34.21
N ARG A 1018 26.53 34.46 -33.73
CA ARG A 1018 27.32 33.57 -32.86
C ARG A 1018 28.67 33.20 -33.50
N HIS A 1019 28.68 33.03 -34.82
CA HIS A 1019 29.90 32.80 -35.60
C HIS A 1019 30.88 33.99 -35.55
N THR A 1020 30.36 35.23 -35.62
CA THR A 1020 31.16 36.45 -35.46
C THR A 1020 31.81 36.49 -34.07
N ILE A 1021 31.08 36.13 -33.00
CA ILE A 1021 31.61 36.06 -31.63
C ILE A 1021 32.71 35.01 -31.50
N CYS A 1022 32.47 33.79 -32.00
CA CYS A 1022 33.44 32.69 -31.98
C CYS A 1022 34.76 33.09 -32.64
N THR A 1023 34.70 33.74 -33.81
CA THR A 1023 35.88 34.02 -34.65
C THR A 1023 36.58 35.34 -34.31
N GLN A 1024 35.84 36.40 -33.98
CA GLN A 1024 36.42 37.73 -33.69
C GLN A 1024 36.77 37.94 -32.22
N LEU A 1025 35.99 37.37 -31.28
CA LEU A 1025 36.24 37.51 -29.84
C LEU A 1025 37.01 36.31 -29.25
N HIS A 1026 37.35 35.30 -30.07
CA HIS A 1026 38.04 34.08 -29.67
C HIS A 1026 37.39 33.32 -28.48
N ILE A 1027 36.07 33.45 -28.32
CA ILE A 1027 35.31 32.77 -27.26
C ILE A 1027 34.89 31.39 -27.76
N SER A 1028 35.66 30.37 -27.37
CA SER A 1028 35.46 28.98 -27.82
C SER A 1028 34.08 28.40 -27.48
N VAL A 1029 33.49 28.86 -26.37
CA VAL A 1029 32.16 28.42 -25.88
C VAL A 1029 31.03 28.86 -26.83
N CYS A 1030 31.22 29.93 -27.59
CA CYS A 1030 30.22 30.44 -28.54
C CYS A 1030 30.39 29.90 -29.97
N CYS A 1031 31.34 28.98 -30.20
CA CYS A 1031 31.52 28.27 -31.48
C CYS A 1031 30.49 27.14 -31.64
N ILE A 1032 29.21 27.52 -31.68
CA ILE A 1032 28.07 26.60 -31.72
C ILE A 1032 27.57 26.51 -33.18
N GLU A 1033 27.48 25.30 -33.73
CA GLU A 1033 26.87 25.01 -35.04
C GLU A 1033 25.33 25.20 -34.98
N ASP A 1034 24.66 25.29 -36.14
CA ASP A 1034 23.24 25.67 -36.22
C ASP A 1034 22.27 24.73 -35.45
N ASP A 1035 22.61 23.44 -35.27
CA ASP A 1035 21.80 22.45 -34.55
C ASP A 1035 22.59 21.69 -33.46
N PRO A 1036 22.92 22.32 -32.32
CA PRO A 1036 23.83 21.73 -31.32
C PRO A 1036 23.21 20.56 -30.55
N PHE A 1037 21.88 20.41 -30.58
CA PHE A 1037 21.16 19.46 -29.75
C PHE A 1037 21.23 18.02 -30.26
N LEU A 1038 21.20 17.79 -31.57
CA LEU A 1038 21.24 16.44 -32.16
C LEU A 1038 22.67 15.92 -32.40
N LYS A 1039 23.69 16.66 -31.94
CA LYS A 1039 25.09 16.26 -32.06
C LYS A 1039 25.35 14.93 -31.33
N TRP A 1040 26.31 14.16 -31.87
CA TRP A 1040 26.75 12.90 -31.28
C TRP A 1040 27.67 13.12 -30.07
N ASP A 1041 28.55 14.11 -30.16
CA ASP A 1041 29.46 14.50 -29.09
C ASP A 1041 28.77 15.42 -28.09
N GLU A 1042 29.23 15.39 -26.85
CA GLU A 1042 28.74 16.25 -25.77
C GLU A 1042 28.96 17.75 -26.10
N PRO A 1043 28.00 18.65 -25.83
CA PRO A 1043 26.74 18.47 -25.08
C PRO A 1043 25.51 18.05 -25.92
N GLY A 1044 25.68 17.33 -27.03
CA GLY A 1044 24.57 16.81 -27.84
C GLY A 1044 23.84 15.60 -27.24
N ILE A 1045 22.55 15.45 -27.56
CA ILE A 1045 21.70 14.34 -27.08
C ILE A 1045 21.48 13.22 -28.11
N GLY A 1046 22.01 13.35 -29.32
CA GLY A 1046 21.77 12.40 -30.43
C GLY A 1046 22.18 10.96 -30.08
N ARG A 1047 23.32 10.80 -29.41
CA ARG A 1047 23.82 9.50 -28.94
C ARG A 1047 22.84 8.80 -27.98
N TYR A 1048 22.27 9.54 -27.02
CA TYR A 1048 21.34 8.95 -26.04
C TYR A 1048 20.02 8.51 -26.69
N LEU A 1049 19.49 9.30 -27.63
CA LEU A 1049 18.28 8.94 -28.38
C LEU A 1049 18.48 7.65 -29.19
N PHE A 1050 19.64 7.50 -29.84
CA PHE A 1050 20.01 6.29 -30.56
C PHE A 1050 20.09 5.07 -29.63
N MET A 1051 20.83 5.19 -28.52
CA MET A 1051 20.98 4.09 -27.55
C MET A 1051 19.64 3.65 -26.95
N MET A 1052 18.78 4.59 -26.56
CA MET A 1052 17.43 4.27 -26.06
C MET A 1052 16.59 3.53 -27.11
N SER A 1053 16.65 3.95 -28.38
CA SER A 1053 15.93 3.29 -29.47
C SER A 1053 16.40 1.84 -29.68
N VAL A 1054 17.72 1.62 -29.66
CA VAL A 1054 18.32 0.27 -29.76
C VAL A 1054 17.89 -0.62 -28.59
N VAL A 1055 17.91 -0.10 -27.36
CA VAL A 1055 17.46 -0.83 -26.16
C VAL A 1055 15.98 -1.19 -26.24
N GLY A 1056 15.13 -0.30 -26.76
CA GLY A 1056 13.70 -0.57 -26.96
C GLY A 1056 13.44 -1.71 -27.95
N VAL A 1057 14.08 -1.66 -29.12
CA VAL A 1057 13.94 -2.69 -30.16
C VAL A 1057 14.47 -4.03 -29.67
N THR A 1058 15.67 -4.06 -29.09
CA THR A 1058 16.27 -5.29 -28.55
C THR A 1058 15.43 -5.89 -27.42
N GLY A 1059 14.92 -5.07 -26.49
CA GLY A 1059 14.04 -5.51 -25.42
C GLY A 1059 12.73 -6.14 -25.93
N LEU A 1060 12.12 -5.54 -26.96
CA LEU A 1060 10.89 -6.09 -27.56
C LEU A 1060 11.14 -7.40 -28.30
N VAL A 1061 12.28 -7.54 -29.00
CA VAL A 1061 12.69 -8.79 -29.66
C VAL A 1061 12.91 -9.90 -28.62
N ILE A 1062 13.66 -9.63 -27.55
CA ILE A 1062 13.92 -10.61 -26.46
C ILE A 1062 12.60 -11.04 -25.81
N LEU A 1063 11.67 -10.11 -25.59
CA LEU A 1063 10.35 -10.38 -25.03
C LEU A 1063 9.56 -11.38 -25.91
N LEU A 1064 9.55 -11.17 -27.22
CA LEU A 1064 8.88 -12.07 -28.15
C LEU A 1064 9.58 -13.43 -28.22
N ILE A 1065 10.91 -13.49 -28.28
CA ILE A 1065 11.68 -14.75 -28.29
C ILE A 1065 11.33 -15.61 -27.07
N LYS A 1066 11.31 -14.99 -25.87
CA LYS A 1066 10.95 -15.67 -24.62
C LYS A 1066 9.53 -16.22 -24.65
N GLU A 1067 8.58 -15.46 -25.16
CA GLU A 1067 7.16 -15.81 -25.16
C GLU A 1067 6.76 -16.85 -26.21
N TYR A 1068 7.45 -16.88 -27.34
CA TYR A 1068 7.28 -17.94 -28.32
C TYR A 1068 7.97 -19.25 -27.92
N GLU A 1069 8.67 -19.25 -26.77
CA GLU A 1069 9.48 -20.38 -26.27
C GLU A 1069 10.48 -20.87 -27.33
N LEU A 1070 10.96 -19.95 -28.19
CA LEU A 1070 11.85 -20.27 -29.30
C LEU A 1070 13.14 -20.95 -28.82
N ILE A 1071 13.65 -20.55 -27.66
CA ILE A 1071 14.86 -21.11 -27.02
C ILE A 1071 14.63 -22.51 -26.44
N ASN A 1072 13.41 -22.87 -26.04
CA ASN A 1072 13.11 -24.21 -25.52
C ASN A 1072 12.73 -25.19 -26.65
N LYS A 1073 12.48 -24.68 -27.86
CA LYS A 1073 12.10 -25.46 -29.05
C LYS A 1073 13.26 -25.72 -30.00
N VAL A 1074 14.30 -24.89 -29.95
CA VAL A 1074 15.62 -25.10 -30.57
C VAL A 1074 16.46 -25.86 -29.58
#